data_AF-A0A7X7KR55-F1
#
_entry.id   AF-A0A7X7KR55-F1
#
_cell.length_a   1.000
_cell.length_b   1.000
_cell.length_c   1.000
_cell.angle_alpha   90.00
_cell.angle_beta   90.00
_cell.angle_gamma   90.00
#
_symmetry.space_group_name_H-M   'P 1'
#
loop_
_entity.id
_entity.type
_entity.pdbx_description
1 polymer ?
#
loop_
_entity_poly.entity_id
_entity_poly.type
_entity_poly.pdbx_seq_one_letter_code
_entity_poly.pdbx_strand_id
1 'polypeptide(L)'
;MKTRIFRVVAALASLAFGVGHAAAALTGGGVAIELDEAARVTGLAVAGQALATTPAPFVELCNVATGHYLAGRLTSREGGLWHLRFDEARAEVVLAIRADDGALRLVCTVRGEPLPARGLLLRFNLPLDAVGWQWHSDMQQAETVLATKTYANVRPLRAYADLPEWSDQPDLRMGYSNRNFCTVLSGPVGLCLAVPMDRPCLFRTAYDAPGRRLEIVYDFALAAETRQPHQAEFAFDLYACDPAWGFRDALARYYALYPELFKVHIREQGQWMAFNRLSQIDNVNEFGFGLQEGASEPDYDDRIGVLSTTYFTHAGMGANLPDYDPEKDPLPPLEAQVAAVEAAFRRTTGQDGVFHQVGLHTAEGLMDVRKWRVYNHLIAQFNLDPELAYGAWTLKRALGQTDDIKARLKADLDGFYYDGLSAGVNYRTEHFATADAPCLWDPVAKKPFINNFFSSCEFARAAAELLRPRGQITMMNGAVGASFFVAPWLDVLGEETGLILPREGLNYIRATTYQKPFMTLLKGNYEQTLGHAEIELFMRRCLAYGIFPGFFDWPPSGLGPGGQYWNHPRYYERDRDLFRTYLPLCRALALAGWEPVTQARCDHPRLAVERFGPDDDGVVWLTILNEEPTAQDTLLTIWPAALGLDAAALRATDILNDTRVALQRDGDTLSAAVRLPADGVLALQLATPAQSARWRARAALAAFESGRHMRDLDRGRPARPVHWRAPDAALERADGGRGVVLKAETAPSMSQWVMLFQDQPRAVTLRVRAAAAGLDRPAGAVGIVCRKAWVSPSYTYYKEETFELPVGTYEARDLSFTITSEQPLRAIQVTAFIKAGTPGRLTLSELSMTDGGRTEVVVDPQFAEWYEPVPPMTAALTAGEAALGRALSGLADAAGPDAATQGRLAEAAAACRGLREAVDADGTAKGARRLLRDLDTIERHLGQVALSAYSLEPPRIVGPTQAVPGSTIALAMATPRVEGLATTVAMTCAGAALTPTPDGARLAIPATAAVG
;
A
#
# COMPACT_ATOMS: atom_id res chain seq x y z
N MET A 1 6.73 -21.01 16.90
CA MET A 1 7.47 -21.97 16.05
C MET A 1 8.97 -22.01 16.43
N LYS A 2 9.28 -21.98 17.76
CA LYS A 2 10.63 -21.78 18.33
C LYS A 2 11.43 -23.09 18.57
N THR A 3 11.23 -24.15 17.78
CA THR A 3 11.84 -25.45 18.13
C THR A 3 12.17 -26.38 16.96
N ARG A 4 12.54 -25.85 15.78
CA ARG A 4 13.01 -26.73 14.68
C ARG A 4 14.27 -26.33 13.91
N ILE A 5 15.07 -25.37 14.36
CA ILE A 5 16.37 -25.06 13.72
C ILE A 5 17.58 -25.10 14.67
N PHE A 6 17.39 -25.07 15.99
CA PHE A 6 18.49 -25.28 16.96
C PHE A 6 18.58 -26.75 17.41
N ARG A 7 19.21 -27.58 16.57
CA ARG A 7 19.99 -28.79 16.92
C ARG A 7 20.20 -29.67 15.67
N VAL A 8 21.10 -29.27 14.77
CA VAL A 8 21.91 -30.23 13.98
C VAL A 8 23.28 -29.58 13.69
N VAL A 9 24.12 -29.48 14.72
CA VAL A 9 25.59 -29.51 14.56
C VAL A 9 26.12 -30.91 14.94
N ALA A 10 25.22 -31.89 15.10
CA ALA A 10 25.56 -33.28 15.38
C ALA A 10 24.74 -34.21 14.48
N ALA A 11 25.16 -34.34 13.23
CA ALA A 11 24.90 -35.51 12.39
C ALA A 11 26.05 -35.62 11.38
N LEU A 12 27.13 -36.27 11.82
CA LEU A 12 28.30 -36.57 11.03
C LEU A 12 28.08 -37.85 10.21
N ALA A 13 28.59 -37.78 8.98
CA ALA A 13 29.22 -38.86 8.21
C ALA A 13 28.32 -39.90 7.53
N SER A 14 28.23 -39.78 6.20
CA SER A 14 28.66 -40.87 5.31
C SER A 14 28.87 -40.38 3.87
N LEU A 15 30.05 -39.84 3.60
CA LEU A 15 30.80 -39.99 2.34
C LEU A 15 32.25 -39.63 2.66
N ALA A 16 33.02 -40.65 3.01
CA ALA A 16 34.45 -40.52 3.24
C ALA A 16 35.15 -40.26 1.91
N PHE A 17 35.64 -39.04 1.71
CA PHE A 17 36.76 -38.78 0.83
C PHE A 17 37.96 -38.39 1.70
N GLY A 18 39.08 -39.06 1.43
CA GLY A 18 40.33 -38.87 2.15
C GLY A 18 40.85 -37.44 2.10
N VAL A 19 41.73 -37.13 3.06
CA VAL A 19 42.46 -35.87 3.18
C VAL A 19 43.26 -35.62 1.90
N GLY A 20 42.67 -34.92 0.95
CA GLY A 20 43.32 -34.43 -0.25
C GLY A 20 43.20 -32.92 -0.29
N HIS A 21 44.36 -32.24 -0.36
CA HIS A 21 44.46 -30.79 -0.56
C HIS A 21 43.94 -30.32 -1.94
N ALA A 22 43.30 -31.19 -2.72
CA ALA A 22 42.91 -30.94 -4.10
C ALA A 22 41.94 -29.76 -4.27
N ALA A 23 42.00 -29.12 -5.45
CA ALA A 23 41.05 -28.10 -5.87
C ALA A 23 39.59 -28.58 -5.72
N ALA A 24 38.70 -27.67 -5.32
CA ALA A 24 37.27 -27.97 -5.16
C ALA A 24 36.47 -27.31 -6.27
N ALA A 25 35.67 -28.10 -7.00
CA ALA A 25 34.65 -27.61 -7.91
C ALA A 25 33.29 -27.66 -7.21
N LEU A 26 32.65 -26.51 -7.05
CA LEU A 26 31.40 -26.34 -6.33
C LEU A 26 30.33 -25.88 -7.32
N THR A 27 29.23 -26.61 -7.46
CA THR A 27 28.22 -26.33 -8.49
C THR A 27 26.81 -26.40 -7.92
N GLY A 28 26.00 -25.36 -8.12
CA GLY A 28 24.60 -25.27 -7.68
C GLY A 28 23.88 -24.11 -8.36
N GLY A 29 22.57 -24.23 -8.59
CA GLY A 29 21.76 -23.17 -9.22
C GLY A 29 22.26 -22.65 -10.56
N GLY A 30 22.96 -23.48 -11.34
CA GLY A 30 23.58 -23.09 -12.61
C GLY A 30 24.89 -22.30 -12.47
N VAL A 31 25.44 -22.12 -11.27
CA VAL A 31 26.74 -21.48 -11.02
C VAL A 31 27.75 -22.54 -10.60
N ALA A 32 28.96 -22.49 -11.15
CA ALA A 32 30.09 -23.31 -10.72
C ALA A 32 31.29 -22.44 -10.36
N ILE A 33 31.91 -22.70 -9.21
CA ILE A 33 33.12 -22.03 -8.72
C ILE A 33 34.21 -23.08 -8.53
N GLU A 34 35.39 -22.82 -9.08
CA GLU A 34 36.59 -23.62 -8.85
C GLU A 34 37.52 -22.89 -7.87
N LEU A 35 37.88 -23.57 -6.79
CA LEU A 35 38.77 -23.07 -5.75
C LEU A 35 40.05 -23.89 -5.69
N ASP A 36 41.21 -23.25 -5.73
CA ASP A 36 42.51 -23.93 -5.55
C ASP A 36 42.83 -24.25 -4.07
N GLU A 37 44.00 -24.84 -3.83
CA GLU A 37 44.45 -25.22 -2.48
C GLU A 37 44.66 -24.00 -1.56
N ALA A 38 44.84 -22.81 -2.13
CA ALA A 38 44.97 -21.54 -1.41
C ALA A 38 43.63 -20.80 -1.25
N ALA A 39 42.50 -21.46 -1.59
CA ALA A 39 41.16 -20.86 -1.59
C ALA A 39 41.04 -19.62 -2.50
N ARG A 40 41.75 -19.62 -3.63
CA ARG A 40 41.57 -18.63 -4.70
C ARG A 40 40.57 -19.15 -5.72
N VAL A 41 39.70 -18.27 -6.23
CA VAL A 41 38.81 -18.58 -7.35
C VAL A 41 39.64 -18.66 -8.62
N THR A 42 39.77 -19.84 -9.21
CA THR A 42 40.53 -20.07 -10.45
C THR A 42 39.64 -20.24 -11.67
N GLY A 43 38.35 -20.53 -11.45
CA GLY A 43 37.36 -20.69 -12.51
C GLY A 43 35.96 -20.33 -12.01
N LEU A 44 35.18 -19.74 -12.90
CA LEU A 44 33.77 -19.43 -12.70
C LEU A 44 33.01 -19.82 -13.97
N ALA A 45 31.90 -20.53 -13.82
CA ALA A 45 30.98 -20.83 -14.92
C ALA A 45 29.55 -20.55 -14.49
N VAL A 46 28.73 -20.08 -15.44
CA VAL A 46 27.31 -19.77 -15.21
C VAL A 46 26.50 -20.32 -16.36
N ALA A 47 25.40 -21.00 -16.07
CA ALA A 47 24.57 -21.74 -17.03
C ALA A 47 25.39 -22.67 -17.96
N GLY A 48 26.45 -23.29 -17.42
CA GLY A 48 27.35 -24.18 -18.17
C GLY A 48 28.39 -23.46 -19.04
N GLN A 49 28.37 -22.12 -19.11
CA GLN A 49 29.37 -21.33 -19.83
C GLN A 49 30.49 -20.87 -18.91
N ALA A 50 31.73 -21.23 -19.23
CA ALA A 50 32.91 -20.75 -18.52
C ALA A 50 33.14 -19.26 -18.77
N LEU A 51 33.49 -18.52 -17.71
CA LEU A 51 33.72 -17.08 -17.72
C LEU A 51 35.22 -16.78 -17.61
N ALA A 52 35.64 -15.69 -18.27
CA ALA A 52 37.01 -15.20 -18.18
C ALA A 52 37.32 -14.77 -16.74
N THR A 53 38.22 -15.51 -16.10
CA THR A 53 38.51 -15.42 -14.67
C THR A 53 40.01 -15.23 -14.46
N THR A 54 40.40 -14.27 -13.64
CA THR A 54 41.78 -14.13 -13.15
C THR A 54 41.85 -14.63 -11.71
N PRO A 55 42.79 -15.51 -11.33
CA PRO A 55 42.88 -16.03 -9.97
C PRO A 55 42.91 -14.94 -8.90
N ALA A 56 41.95 -14.97 -7.96
CA ALA A 56 41.84 -14.00 -6.87
C ALA A 56 41.41 -14.67 -5.55
N PRO A 57 41.81 -14.14 -4.37
CA PRO A 57 41.34 -14.66 -3.08
C PRO A 57 39.83 -14.67 -2.99
N PHE A 58 39.24 -15.81 -2.63
CA PHE A 58 37.78 -15.89 -2.55
C PHE A 58 37.22 -15.09 -1.37
N VAL A 59 37.91 -15.12 -0.23
CA VAL A 59 37.50 -14.47 1.02
C VAL A 59 38.62 -13.58 1.53
N GLU A 60 38.28 -12.35 1.87
CA GLU A 60 39.19 -11.38 2.46
C GLU A 60 38.57 -10.71 3.69
N LEU A 61 39.41 -10.30 4.63
CA LEU A 61 39.00 -9.61 5.84
C LEU A 61 39.83 -8.35 6.01
N CYS A 62 39.18 -7.24 6.32
CA CYS A 62 39.81 -5.95 6.58
C CYS A 62 39.51 -5.50 8.01
N ASN A 63 40.54 -5.07 8.73
CA ASN A 63 40.34 -4.33 9.98
C ASN A 63 40.09 -2.86 9.63
N VAL A 64 38.94 -2.33 10.05
CA VAL A 64 38.53 -0.95 9.71
C VAL A 64 39.57 0.07 10.19
N ALA A 65 40.32 -0.22 11.27
CA ALA A 65 41.37 0.66 11.77
C ALA A 65 42.61 0.74 10.85
N THR A 66 42.89 -0.31 10.07
CA THR A 66 44.04 -0.34 9.14
C THR A 66 43.62 -0.09 7.69
N GLY A 67 42.38 -0.43 7.32
CA GLY A 67 41.85 -0.22 5.97
C GLY A 67 42.38 -1.18 4.90
N HIS A 68 43.17 -2.18 5.29
CA HIS A 68 43.79 -3.14 4.37
C HIS A 68 43.05 -4.49 4.38
N TYR A 69 42.65 -4.97 3.20
CA TYR A 69 42.10 -6.31 3.03
C TYR A 69 43.22 -7.36 3.03
N LEU A 70 43.02 -8.43 3.79
CA LEU A 70 43.93 -9.55 3.94
C LEU A 70 43.27 -10.80 3.34
N ALA A 71 44.01 -11.57 2.56
CA ALA A 71 43.55 -12.87 2.06
C ALA A 71 43.60 -13.93 3.19
N GLY A 72 42.57 -14.77 3.25
CA GLY A 72 42.53 -15.86 4.24
C GLY A 72 43.49 -16.99 3.89
N ARG A 73 44.24 -17.48 4.88
CA ARG A 73 45.02 -18.72 4.71
C ARG A 73 44.15 -19.92 5.06
N LEU A 74 43.89 -20.80 4.10
CA LEU A 74 43.21 -22.07 4.35
C LEU A 74 44.04 -22.93 5.33
N THR A 75 43.42 -23.35 6.42
CA THR A 75 44.07 -24.14 7.48
C THR A 75 43.54 -25.57 7.54
N SER A 76 42.24 -25.79 7.31
CA SER A 76 41.65 -27.12 7.20
C SER A 76 40.37 -27.09 6.36
N ARG A 77 39.99 -28.29 5.88
CA ARG A 77 38.67 -28.59 5.30
C ARG A 77 38.10 -29.80 6.03
N GLU A 78 37.19 -29.58 6.98
CA GLU A 78 36.63 -30.64 7.82
C GLU A 78 35.11 -30.65 7.73
N GLY A 79 34.52 -31.81 7.46
CA GLY A 79 33.05 -31.95 7.40
C GLY A 79 32.35 -31.06 6.37
N GLY A 80 33.04 -30.65 5.29
CA GLY A 80 32.53 -29.71 4.29
C GLY A 80 32.66 -28.23 4.68
N LEU A 81 33.31 -27.91 5.80
CA LEU A 81 33.60 -26.56 6.25
C LEU A 81 35.03 -26.16 5.89
N TRP A 82 35.21 -24.91 5.47
CA TRP A 82 36.48 -24.32 5.12
C TRP A 82 36.93 -23.37 6.22
N HIS A 83 38.11 -23.62 6.78
CA HIS A 83 38.67 -22.85 7.88
C HIS A 83 39.77 -21.91 7.38
N LEU A 84 39.47 -20.61 7.32
CA LEU A 84 40.36 -19.58 6.81
C LEU A 84 40.87 -18.71 7.96
N ARG A 85 42.18 -18.70 8.16
CA ARG A 85 42.84 -17.94 9.23
C ARG A 85 43.35 -16.59 8.71
N PHE A 86 43.09 -15.53 9.47
CA PHE A 86 43.55 -14.16 9.22
C PHE A 86 44.40 -13.71 10.42
N ASP A 87 45.70 -13.99 10.38
CA ASP A 87 46.58 -13.82 11.54
C ASP A 87 46.67 -12.35 12.01
N GLU A 88 46.82 -11.41 11.08
CA GLU A 88 46.86 -9.97 11.39
C GLU A 88 45.52 -9.44 11.93
N ALA A 89 44.39 -9.94 11.42
CA ALA A 89 43.06 -9.57 11.91
C ALA A 89 42.67 -10.31 13.22
N ARG A 90 43.49 -11.28 13.66
CA ARG A 90 43.28 -12.13 14.84
C ARG A 90 41.88 -12.76 14.82
N ALA A 91 41.53 -13.33 13.67
CA ALA A 91 40.22 -13.90 13.40
C ALA A 91 40.31 -15.15 12.51
N GLU A 92 39.27 -15.97 12.56
CA GLU A 92 39.01 -17.11 11.70
C GLU A 92 37.67 -16.91 10.99
N VAL A 93 37.59 -17.30 9.72
CA VAL A 93 36.33 -17.45 8.99
C VAL A 93 36.09 -18.94 8.75
N VAL A 94 34.96 -19.44 9.23
CA VAL A 94 34.47 -20.80 8.96
C VAL A 94 33.39 -20.69 7.90
N LEU A 95 33.66 -21.21 6.71
CA LEU A 95 32.78 -21.11 5.55
C LEU A 95 32.18 -22.47 5.18
N ALA A 96 30.85 -22.54 5.17
CA ALA A 96 30.08 -23.63 4.60
C ALA A 96 29.58 -23.23 3.20
N ILE A 97 29.83 -24.09 2.21
CA ILE A 97 29.28 -23.91 0.86
C ILE A 97 28.39 -25.11 0.57
N ARG A 98 27.11 -24.85 0.33
CA ARG A 98 26.07 -25.85 0.09
C ARG A 98 25.56 -25.69 -1.33
N ALA A 99 25.60 -26.77 -2.09
CA ALA A 99 24.99 -26.84 -3.40
C ALA A 99 23.61 -27.47 -3.25
N ASP A 100 22.58 -26.69 -3.56
CA ASP A 100 21.21 -27.17 -3.71
C ASP A 100 20.78 -26.96 -5.18
N ASP A 101 19.70 -27.63 -5.63
CA ASP A 101 19.27 -27.59 -7.04
C ASP A 101 19.01 -26.16 -7.57
N GLY A 102 18.63 -25.24 -6.68
CA GLY A 102 18.29 -23.85 -7.03
C GLY A 102 19.41 -22.82 -6.90
N ALA A 103 20.44 -23.07 -6.06
CA ALA A 103 21.48 -22.09 -5.76
C ALA A 103 22.74 -22.73 -5.17
N LEU A 104 23.86 -22.01 -5.27
CA LEU A 104 25.03 -22.22 -4.43
C LEU A 104 24.93 -21.30 -3.20
N ARG A 105 24.67 -21.87 -2.03
CA ARG A 105 24.47 -21.15 -0.77
C ARG A 105 25.75 -21.11 0.05
N LEU A 106 26.11 -19.91 0.51
CA LEU A 106 27.28 -19.67 1.33
C LEU A 106 26.83 -19.19 2.71
N VAL A 107 27.33 -19.85 3.75
CA VAL A 107 27.13 -19.45 5.14
C VAL A 107 28.50 -19.34 5.79
N CYS A 108 28.82 -18.17 6.34
CA CYS A 108 30.11 -17.94 6.96
C CYS A 108 29.95 -17.45 8.40
N THR A 109 30.80 -17.99 9.27
CA THR A 109 30.92 -17.56 10.65
C THR A 109 32.31 -16.95 10.85
N VAL A 110 32.36 -15.68 11.25
CA VAL A 110 33.61 -15.02 11.65
C VAL A 110 33.77 -15.15 13.15
N ARG A 111 34.92 -15.65 13.61
CA ARG A 111 35.29 -15.80 15.02
C ARG A 111 36.54 -14.99 15.31
N GLY A 112 36.43 -14.05 16.23
CA GLY A 112 37.54 -13.24 16.71
C GLY A 112 38.15 -13.82 17.98
N GLU A 113 39.41 -13.52 18.19
CA GLU A 113 40.01 -13.67 19.51
C GLU A 113 39.40 -12.70 20.53
N PRO A 114 39.46 -13.02 21.84
CA PRO A 114 38.89 -12.22 22.93
C PRO A 114 39.68 -10.92 23.14
N LEU A 115 39.47 -9.98 22.23
CA LEU A 115 40.08 -8.66 22.17
C LEU A 115 39.01 -7.58 22.36
N PRO A 116 39.39 -6.33 22.67
CA PRO A 116 38.45 -5.22 22.69
C PRO A 116 37.63 -5.10 21.41
N ALA A 117 36.47 -4.46 21.51
CA ALA A 117 35.56 -4.27 20.39
C ALA A 117 36.26 -3.65 19.19
N ARG A 118 36.03 -4.20 17.99
CA ARG A 118 36.67 -3.75 16.75
C ARG A 118 35.78 -3.93 15.53
N GLY A 119 35.90 -3.02 14.58
CA GLY A 119 35.21 -3.09 13.29
C GLY A 119 35.99 -3.90 12.27
N LEU A 120 35.27 -4.74 11.52
CA LEU A 120 35.80 -5.57 10.45
C LEU A 120 34.92 -5.44 9.20
N LEU A 121 35.54 -5.63 8.04
CA LEU A 121 34.86 -5.81 6.75
C LEU A 121 35.18 -7.20 6.20
N LEU A 122 34.16 -8.00 5.92
CA LEU A 122 34.32 -9.31 5.28
C LEU A 122 33.94 -9.20 3.81
N ARG A 123 34.87 -9.52 2.89
CA ARG A 123 34.65 -9.47 1.45
C ARG A 123 34.70 -10.87 0.83
N PHE A 124 33.74 -11.15 -0.04
CA PHE A 124 33.82 -12.26 -1.00
C PHE A 124 34.04 -11.72 -2.40
N ASN A 125 34.96 -12.31 -3.16
CA ASN A 125 35.29 -11.90 -4.52
C ASN A 125 34.91 -12.97 -5.54
N LEU A 126 34.22 -12.56 -6.59
CA LEU A 126 33.94 -13.36 -7.78
C LEU A 126 34.68 -12.69 -8.96
N PRO A 127 35.90 -13.13 -9.28
CA PRO A 127 36.62 -12.61 -10.44
C PRO A 127 35.90 -13.00 -11.73
N LEU A 128 35.47 -12.00 -12.51
CA LEU A 128 34.88 -12.19 -13.82
C LEU A 128 34.99 -10.92 -14.68
N ASP A 129 35.19 -11.08 -15.98
CA ASP A 129 35.10 -9.96 -16.91
C ASP A 129 33.66 -9.74 -17.40
N ALA A 130 32.99 -8.73 -16.81
CA ALA A 130 31.65 -8.29 -17.18
C ALA A 130 31.63 -6.98 -17.99
N VAL A 131 32.74 -6.50 -18.55
CA VAL A 131 32.69 -5.27 -19.37
C VAL A 131 31.82 -5.49 -20.60
N GLY A 132 30.90 -4.56 -20.86
CA GLY A 132 29.86 -4.68 -21.88
C GLY A 132 28.61 -5.43 -21.43
N TRP A 133 28.60 -6.03 -20.24
CA TRP A 133 27.39 -6.60 -19.64
C TRP A 133 26.50 -5.49 -19.07
N GLN A 134 25.31 -5.86 -18.62
CA GLN A 134 24.35 -4.98 -17.97
C GLN A 134 24.42 -5.13 -16.45
N TRP A 135 24.60 -4.02 -15.74
CA TRP A 135 24.38 -3.89 -14.31
C TRP A 135 22.97 -3.40 -14.05
N HIS A 136 22.16 -4.21 -13.36
CA HIS A 136 20.76 -3.88 -13.09
C HIS A 136 20.65 -3.03 -11.82
N SER A 137 19.97 -1.89 -11.92
CA SER A 137 19.60 -1.06 -10.76
C SER A 137 18.31 -1.56 -10.10
N ASP A 138 17.36 -2.02 -10.91
CA ASP A 138 16.12 -2.66 -10.50
C ASP A 138 15.56 -3.56 -11.62
N MET A 139 14.28 -3.95 -11.55
CA MET A 139 13.63 -4.84 -12.53
C MET A 139 13.31 -4.21 -13.89
N GLN A 140 13.57 -2.92 -14.09
CA GLN A 140 13.30 -2.18 -15.33
C GLN A 140 14.50 -1.34 -15.80
N GLN A 141 15.44 -0.99 -14.92
CA GLN A 141 16.60 -0.16 -15.21
C GLN A 141 17.90 -0.95 -15.13
N ALA A 142 18.69 -0.86 -16.20
CA ALA A 142 20.04 -1.38 -16.25
C ALA A 142 20.97 -0.42 -17.00
N GLU A 143 22.26 -0.47 -16.68
CA GLU A 143 23.29 0.28 -17.39
C GLU A 143 24.43 -0.64 -17.84
N THR A 144 25.01 -0.31 -19.01
CA THR A 144 26.17 -1.05 -19.53
C THR A 144 27.40 -0.82 -18.66
N VAL A 145 28.10 -1.91 -18.35
CA VAL A 145 29.35 -1.92 -17.59
C VAL A 145 30.52 -1.43 -18.44
N LEU A 146 31.17 -0.36 -17.98
CA LEU A 146 32.35 0.28 -18.56
C LEU A 146 33.58 -0.05 -17.72
N ALA A 147 34.73 -0.24 -18.38
CA ALA A 147 35.96 -0.72 -17.76
C ALA A 147 36.56 0.15 -16.63
N THR A 148 36.14 1.41 -16.51
CA THR A 148 36.75 2.41 -15.62
C THR A 148 35.90 2.78 -14.40
N LYS A 149 34.70 2.18 -14.25
CA LYS A 149 33.72 2.55 -13.23
C LYS A 149 33.44 1.37 -12.28
N THR A 150 33.17 1.68 -11.01
CA THR A 150 32.57 0.74 -10.07
C THR A 150 31.05 0.94 -10.05
N TYR A 151 30.30 -0.15 -10.13
CA TYR A 151 28.84 -0.16 -10.15
C TYR A 151 28.33 -0.71 -8.83
N ALA A 152 27.42 0.02 -8.16
CA ALA A 152 26.87 -0.40 -6.88
C ALA A 152 25.48 0.24 -6.66
N ASN A 153 24.54 -0.53 -6.12
CA ASN A 153 23.20 -0.06 -5.78
C ASN A 153 23.10 0.17 -4.28
N VAL A 154 23.89 1.12 -3.76
CA VAL A 154 24.00 1.37 -2.32
C VAL A 154 23.45 2.75 -1.93
N ARG A 155 22.96 2.87 -0.69
CA ARG A 155 22.58 4.13 -0.06
C ARG A 155 23.40 4.33 1.21
N PRO A 156 23.83 5.56 1.52
CA PRO A 156 24.50 5.83 2.77
C PRO A 156 23.57 5.59 3.96
N LEU A 157 24.15 5.22 5.11
CA LEU A 157 23.38 5.06 6.34
C LEU A 157 22.91 6.40 6.88
N ARG A 158 21.71 6.42 7.46
CA ARG A 158 21.13 7.58 8.18
C ARG A 158 20.71 7.14 9.57
N ALA A 159 20.90 8.00 10.57
CA ALA A 159 20.48 7.67 11.94
C ALA A 159 18.96 7.56 12.02
N TYR A 160 18.25 8.44 11.32
CA TYR A 160 16.80 8.55 11.37
C TYR A 160 16.25 8.85 9.97
N ALA A 161 16.28 7.85 9.08
CA ALA A 161 15.94 8.04 7.67
C ALA A 161 14.47 8.42 7.42
N ASP A 162 13.58 8.06 8.35
CA ASP A 162 12.13 8.04 8.10
C ASP A 162 11.39 9.25 8.69
N LEU A 163 12.10 10.16 9.38
CA LEU A 163 11.49 11.37 9.96
C LEU A 163 11.63 12.56 8.99
N PRO A 164 10.51 13.14 8.50
CA PRO A 164 10.53 14.19 7.49
C PRO A 164 11.39 15.41 7.88
N GLU A 165 11.34 15.80 9.17
CA GLU A 165 12.10 16.94 9.70
C GLU A 165 13.62 16.75 9.67
N TRP A 166 14.09 15.51 9.49
CA TRP A 166 15.51 15.15 9.46
C TRP A 166 15.97 14.61 8.12
N SER A 167 15.13 14.74 7.09
CA SER A 167 15.47 14.38 5.71
C SER A 167 16.67 15.17 5.15
N ASP A 168 16.93 16.34 5.71
CA ASP A 168 18.04 17.26 5.39
C ASP A 168 19.33 16.99 6.19
N GLN A 169 19.30 16.10 7.18
CA GLN A 169 20.47 15.77 7.97
C GLN A 169 21.52 15.07 7.10
N PRO A 170 22.82 15.35 7.31
CA PRO A 170 23.87 14.70 6.55
C PRO A 170 23.86 13.20 6.80
N ASP A 171 24.20 12.47 5.75
CA ASP A 171 24.43 11.04 5.85
C ASP A 171 25.52 10.70 6.88
N LEU A 172 25.38 9.55 7.53
CA LEU A 172 26.34 9.11 8.53
C LEU A 172 27.65 8.70 7.86
N ARG A 173 28.77 9.12 8.45
CA ARG A 173 30.12 8.79 7.97
C ARG A 173 30.58 7.38 8.37
N MET A 174 29.66 6.43 8.52
CA MET A 174 29.94 5.09 9.05
C MET A 174 29.44 3.92 8.19
N GLY A 175 28.94 4.17 6.97
CA GLY A 175 28.70 3.08 6.02
C GLY A 175 27.63 3.33 4.97
N TYR A 176 27.39 2.29 4.17
CA TYR A 176 26.37 2.22 3.14
C TYR A 176 25.65 0.86 3.22
N SER A 177 24.38 0.82 2.85
CA SER A 177 23.59 -0.41 2.72
C SER A 177 23.17 -0.63 1.27
N ASN A 178 23.12 -1.88 0.84
CA ASN A 178 22.52 -2.22 -0.45
C ASN A 178 21.03 -1.83 -0.45
N ARG A 179 20.55 -1.38 -1.61
CA ARG A 179 19.17 -0.94 -1.82
C ARG A 179 18.20 -2.10 -2.01
N ASN A 180 18.71 -3.26 -2.39
CA ASN A 180 17.92 -4.46 -2.65
C ASN A 180 18.65 -5.68 -2.07
N PHE A 181 17.92 -6.75 -1.79
CA PHE A 181 18.50 -8.02 -1.31
C PHE A 181 19.17 -8.81 -2.43
N CYS A 182 18.95 -8.44 -3.70
CA CYS A 182 19.46 -9.11 -4.89
C CYS A 182 20.24 -8.15 -5.80
N THR A 183 21.34 -8.66 -6.36
CA THR A 183 22.23 -7.98 -7.32
C THR A 183 22.38 -8.84 -8.57
N VAL A 184 22.27 -8.22 -9.75
CA VAL A 184 22.19 -8.94 -11.02
C VAL A 184 23.11 -8.32 -12.07
N LEU A 185 23.91 -9.18 -12.69
CA LEU A 185 24.71 -8.92 -13.88
C LEU A 185 24.20 -9.79 -15.02
N SER A 186 23.96 -9.21 -16.21
CA SER A 186 23.54 -9.98 -17.38
C SER A 186 24.29 -9.61 -18.65
N GLY A 187 24.77 -10.60 -19.38
CA GLY A 187 25.40 -10.46 -20.70
C GLY A 187 25.13 -11.71 -21.53
N PRO A 188 26.16 -12.49 -21.92
CA PRO A 188 25.96 -13.82 -22.49
C PRO A 188 25.23 -14.79 -21.55
N VAL A 189 25.30 -14.55 -20.24
CA VAL A 189 24.65 -15.29 -19.16
C VAL A 189 24.12 -14.30 -18.11
N GLY A 190 23.22 -14.73 -17.25
CA GLY A 190 22.77 -13.97 -16.08
C GLY A 190 23.34 -14.54 -14.78
N LEU A 191 23.99 -13.70 -13.97
CA LEU A 191 24.54 -14.05 -12.66
C LEU A 191 23.85 -13.23 -11.57
N CYS A 192 23.37 -13.91 -10.53
CA CYS A 192 22.69 -13.32 -9.39
C CYS A 192 23.47 -13.56 -8.11
N LEU A 193 23.45 -12.55 -7.23
CA LEU A 193 23.93 -12.61 -5.86
C LEU A 193 22.84 -12.05 -4.96
N ALA A 194 22.35 -12.84 -4.00
CA ALA A 194 21.29 -12.41 -3.10
C ALA A 194 21.52 -12.80 -1.64
N VAL A 195 20.97 -12.03 -0.70
CA VAL A 195 20.98 -12.36 0.74
C VAL A 195 19.60 -12.87 1.20
N PRO A 196 19.53 -13.74 2.23
CA PRO A 196 18.27 -14.11 2.86
C PRO A 196 17.62 -12.91 3.59
N MET A 197 16.38 -12.57 3.24
CA MET A 197 15.65 -11.44 3.85
C MET A 197 15.21 -11.69 5.31
N ASP A 198 15.29 -12.92 5.82
CA ASP A 198 14.99 -13.25 7.22
C ASP A 198 16.20 -13.08 8.17
N ARG A 199 17.36 -12.64 7.64
CA ARG A 199 18.61 -12.46 8.39
C ARG A 199 19.17 -11.04 8.23
N PRO A 200 18.68 -10.06 9.02
CA PRO A 200 19.16 -8.69 8.94
C PRO A 200 20.68 -8.59 9.14
N CYS A 201 21.35 -7.92 8.19
CA CYS A 201 22.78 -7.59 8.27
C CYS A 201 23.09 -6.40 7.37
N LEU A 202 24.22 -5.73 7.62
CA LEU A 202 24.70 -4.68 6.73
C LEU A 202 25.63 -5.28 5.68
N PHE A 203 25.25 -5.13 4.41
CA PHE A 203 26.08 -5.55 3.29
C PHE A 203 25.99 -4.57 2.12
N ARG A 204 26.99 -4.65 1.25
CA ARG A 204 27.06 -3.92 -0.02
C ARG A 204 27.59 -4.83 -1.11
N THR A 205 27.01 -4.72 -2.30
CA THR A 205 27.51 -5.40 -3.49
C THR A 205 28.00 -4.38 -4.50
N ALA A 206 29.10 -4.70 -5.18
CA ALA A 206 29.61 -3.88 -6.25
C ALA A 206 30.24 -4.71 -7.36
N TYR A 207 30.16 -4.24 -8.60
CA TYR A 207 31.03 -4.71 -9.66
C TYR A 207 32.16 -3.69 -9.87
N ASP A 208 33.38 -4.06 -9.52
CA ASP A 208 34.59 -3.26 -9.73
C ASP A 208 35.16 -3.57 -11.12
N ALA A 209 34.78 -2.78 -12.13
CA ALA A 209 35.21 -3.02 -13.50
C ALA A 209 36.73 -2.86 -13.74
N PRO A 210 37.42 -1.88 -13.12
CA PRO A 210 38.89 -1.84 -13.15
C PRO A 210 39.54 -3.13 -12.65
N GLY A 211 38.99 -3.71 -11.56
CA GLY A 211 39.48 -4.93 -10.95
C GLY A 211 38.86 -6.24 -11.47
N ARG A 212 37.92 -6.17 -12.43
CA ARG A 212 37.20 -7.32 -13.04
C ARG A 212 36.67 -8.31 -12.00
N ARG A 213 35.92 -7.79 -11.01
CA ARG A 213 35.33 -8.62 -9.96
C ARG A 213 33.97 -8.11 -9.52
N LEU A 214 33.04 -9.04 -9.28
CA LEU A 214 31.85 -8.82 -8.49
C LEU A 214 32.20 -9.11 -7.01
N GLU A 215 31.82 -8.22 -6.11
CA GLU A 215 32.10 -8.35 -4.68
C GLU A 215 30.83 -8.17 -3.84
N ILE A 216 30.75 -8.91 -2.74
CA ILE A 216 29.88 -8.61 -1.60
C ILE A 216 30.76 -8.33 -0.38
N VAL A 217 30.46 -7.25 0.34
CA VAL A 217 31.15 -6.85 1.57
C VAL A 217 30.15 -6.72 2.70
N TYR A 218 30.45 -7.33 3.84
CA TYR A 218 29.71 -7.19 5.09
C TYR A 218 30.47 -6.29 6.06
N ASP A 219 29.75 -5.37 6.69
CA ASP A 219 30.26 -4.43 7.68
C ASP A 219 29.76 -4.88 9.06
N PHE A 220 30.66 -5.06 10.04
CA PHE A 220 30.29 -5.55 11.37
C PHE A 220 31.33 -5.23 12.45
N ALA A 221 30.97 -5.45 13.70
CA ALA A 221 31.84 -5.39 14.86
C ALA A 221 31.90 -6.74 15.57
N LEU A 222 33.08 -7.06 16.11
CA LEU A 222 33.24 -8.14 17.08
C LEU A 222 33.42 -7.52 18.46
N ALA A 223 32.55 -7.87 19.41
CA ALA A 223 32.57 -7.37 20.78
C ALA A 223 32.27 -8.50 21.78
N ALA A 224 32.59 -8.32 23.06
CA ALA A 224 32.38 -9.36 24.08
C ALA A 224 30.91 -9.41 24.54
N GLU A 225 30.22 -8.28 24.41
CA GLU A 225 28.87 -8.02 24.89
C GLU A 225 27.77 -8.52 23.95
N THR A 226 28.14 -8.96 22.73
CA THR A 226 27.18 -9.48 21.74
C THR A 226 26.61 -10.84 22.16
N ARG A 227 25.39 -11.15 21.69
CA ARG A 227 24.71 -12.44 21.92
C ARG A 227 25.62 -13.66 21.71
N GLN A 228 26.43 -13.62 20.66
CA GLN A 228 27.56 -14.54 20.47
C GLN A 228 28.87 -13.73 20.63
N PRO A 229 29.56 -13.83 21.78
CA PRO A 229 30.76 -13.04 22.03
C PRO A 229 31.83 -13.25 20.95
N HIS A 230 32.35 -12.14 20.41
CA HIS A 230 33.37 -12.11 19.37
C HIS A 230 33.05 -12.93 18.12
N GLN A 231 31.77 -13.08 17.78
CA GLN A 231 31.34 -13.85 16.63
C GLN A 231 30.25 -13.12 15.82
N ALA A 232 30.29 -13.27 14.50
CA ALA A 232 29.24 -12.83 13.57
C ALA A 232 28.98 -13.91 12.51
N GLU A 233 27.76 -13.99 11.99
CA GLU A 233 27.37 -14.92 10.93
C GLU A 233 26.74 -14.16 9.76
N PHE A 234 27.06 -14.57 8.53
CA PHE A 234 26.49 -14.02 7.30
C PHE A 234 26.13 -15.15 6.32
N ALA A 235 25.22 -14.85 5.39
CA ALA A 235 24.85 -15.78 4.34
C ALA A 235 24.47 -15.06 3.05
N PHE A 236 24.78 -15.68 1.91
CA PHE A 236 24.31 -15.26 0.60
C PHE A 236 24.21 -16.45 -0.37
N ASP A 237 23.44 -16.27 -1.43
CA ASP A 237 23.22 -17.24 -2.49
C ASP A 237 23.76 -16.72 -3.82
N LEU A 238 24.29 -17.64 -4.62
CA LEU A 238 24.65 -17.42 -6.02
C LEU A 238 23.82 -18.35 -6.91
N TYR A 239 23.26 -17.80 -7.98
CA TYR A 239 22.47 -18.58 -8.95
C TYR A 239 22.46 -17.89 -10.31
N ALA A 240 22.13 -18.65 -11.35
CA ALA A 240 21.99 -18.15 -12.71
C ALA A 240 20.57 -17.63 -12.97
N CYS A 241 20.43 -16.63 -13.82
CA CYS A 241 19.14 -16.22 -14.40
C CYS A 241 19.18 -16.16 -15.93
N ASP A 242 18.01 -16.15 -16.56
CA ASP A 242 17.87 -15.88 -17.99
C ASP A 242 18.34 -14.45 -18.29
N PRO A 243 19.44 -14.25 -19.04
CA PRO A 243 19.96 -12.91 -19.35
C PRO A 243 18.98 -12.08 -20.16
N ALA A 244 18.04 -12.68 -20.88
CA ALA A 244 17.03 -11.95 -21.63
C ALA A 244 16.07 -11.20 -20.68
N TRP A 245 15.75 -11.78 -19.51
CA TRP A 245 14.86 -11.19 -18.51
C TRP A 245 15.61 -10.54 -17.33
N GLY A 246 16.89 -10.84 -17.16
CA GLY A 246 17.78 -10.19 -16.21
C GLY A 246 17.23 -10.23 -14.78
N PHE A 247 17.03 -9.04 -14.19
CA PHE A 247 16.57 -8.91 -12.81
C PHE A 247 15.17 -9.50 -12.57
N ARG A 248 14.29 -9.54 -13.59
CA ARG A 248 12.95 -10.14 -13.46
C ARG A 248 13.03 -11.66 -13.23
N ASP A 249 13.87 -12.37 -13.98
CA ASP A 249 14.07 -13.81 -13.76
C ASP A 249 14.86 -14.08 -12.46
N ALA A 250 15.77 -13.17 -12.09
CA ALA A 250 16.47 -13.25 -10.81
C ALA A 250 15.51 -13.23 -9.61
N LEU A 251 14.47 -12.37 -9.66
CA LEU A 251 13.42 -12.33 -8.65
C LEU A 251 12.56 -13.59 -8.66
N ALA A 252 12.14 -14.07 -9.84
CA ALA A 252 11.34 -15.30 -9.96
C ALA A 252 12.03 -16.49 -9.27
N ARG A 253 13.34 -16.63 -9.49
CA ARG A 253 14.16 -17.66 -8.85
C ARG A 253 14.31 -17.43 -7.36
N TYR A 254 14.52 -16.20 -6.91
CA TYR A 254 14.60 -15.88 -5.49
C TYR A 254 13.31 -16.27 -4.74
N TYR A 255 12.15 -15.97 -5.31
CA TYR A 255 10.86 -16.36 -4.72
C TYR A 255 10.73 -17.88 -4.62
N ALA A 256 11.22 -18.64 -5.61
CA ALA A 256 11.27 -20.09 -5.57
C ALA A 256 12.27 -20.65 -4.52
N LEU A 257 13.37 -19.93 -4.25
CA LEU A 257 14.34 -20.28 -3.21
C LEU A 257 13.81 -20.03 -1.78
N TYR A 258 12.94 -19.02 -1.62
CA TYR A 258 12.44 -18.56 -0.33
C TYR A 258 10.91 -18.39 -0.27
N PRO A 259 10.11 -19.41 -0.64
CA PRO A 259 8.66 -19.25 -0.82
C PRO A 259 7.96 -18.83 0.47
N GLU A 260 8.43 -19.28 1.63
CA GLU A 260 7.84 -18.95 2.93
C GLU A 260 7.93 -17.45 3.29
N LEU A 261 8.91 -16.72 2.74
CA LEU A 261 9.08 -15.29 3.02
C LEU A 261 8.01 -14.44 2.31
N PHE A 262 7.43 -14.96 1.22
CA PHE A 262 6.50 -14.24 0.35
C PHE A 262 5.05 -14.73 0.45
N LYS A 263 4.76 -15.61 1.41
CA LYS A 263 3.43 -16.16 1.60
C LYS A 263 2.39 -15.07 1.83
N VAL A 264 1.29 -15.12 1.08
CA VAL A 264 0.13 -14.25 1.26
C VAL A 264 -0.75 -14.84 2.34
N HIS A 265 -0.94 -14.10 3.44
CA HIS A 265 -1.76 -14.53 4.58
C HIS A 265 -3.15 -13.90 4.59
N ILE A 266 -3.39 -12.87 3.79
CA ILE A 266 -4.70 -12.21 3.69
C ILE A 266 -5.55 -12.84 2.59
N ARG A 267 -6.83 -13.09 2.87
CA ARG A 267 -7.77 -13.70 1.91
C ARG A 267 -8.50 -12.65 1.07
N GLU A 268 -9.00 -11.61 1.74
CA GLU A 268 -9.73 -10.52 1.09
C GLU A 268 -8.84 -9.28 1.06
N GLN A 269 -8.60 -8.78 -0.14
CA GLN A 269 -7.72 -7.64 -0.36
C GLN A 269 -8.53 -6.43 -0.83
N GLY A 270 -8.13 -5.24 -0.41
CA GLY A 270 -8.85 -4.01 -0.72
C GLY A 270 -8.09 -2.78 -0.26
N GLN A 271 -8.75 -1.64 -0.31
CA GLN A 271 -8.18 -0.37 0.09
C GLN A 271 -8.01 -0.26 1.62
N TRP A 272 -7.04 0.54 2.02
CA TRP A 272 -6.82 0.93 3.40
C TRP A 272 -7.75 2.09 3.82
N MET A 273 -8.40 1.94 4.98
CA MET A 273 -9.15 2.97 5.69
C MET A 273 -8.35 3.49 6.90
N ALA A 274 -8.13 4.80 6.91
CA ALA A 274 -7.46 5.53 7.98
C ALA A 274 -8.43 6.48 8.71
N PHE A 275 -8.45 6.44 10.05
CA PHE A 275 -9.15 7.35 10.97
C PHE A 275 -10.67 7.57 10.85
N ASN A 276 -11.35 7.02 9.84
CA ASN A 276 -12.80 7.18 9.65
C ASN A 276 -13.61 5.93 9.99
N ARG A 277 -14.83 6.14 10.48
CA ARG A 277 -15.82 5.08 10.72
C ARG A 277 -16.51 4.70 9.42
N LEU A 278 -16.41 3.44 9.01
CA LEU A 278 -17.06 2.95 7.80
C LEU A 278 -18.60 3.01 7.86
N SER A 279 -19.17 2.96 9.06
CA SER A 279 -20.62 3.10 9.29
C SER A 279 -21.19 4.49 8.95
N GLN A 280 -20.31 5.49 8.81
CA GLN A 280 -20.65 6.87 8.49
C GLN A 280 -20.51 7.20 7.00
N ILE A 281 -20.03 6.27 6.19
CA ILE A 281 -19.85 6.44 4.75
C ILE A 281 -21.02 5.74 4.03
N ASP A 282 -21.73 6.47 3.18
CA ASP A 282 -22.86 5.92 2.42
C ASP A 282 -22.37 4.94 1.35
N ASN A 283 -23.00 3.76 1.29
CA ASN A 283 -22.65 2.68 0.35
C ASN A 283 -21.16 2.32 0.41
N VAL A 284 -20.66 2.11 1.63
CA VAL A 284 -19.23 1.93 1.90
C VAL A 284 -18.58 0.75 1.17
N ASN A 285 -19.37 -0.29 0.86
CA ASN A 285 -18.93 -1.47 0.12
C ASN A 285 -18.48 -1.17 -1.33
N GLU A 286 -18.95 -0.06 -1.93
CA GLU A 286 -18.56 0.33 -3.30
C GLU A 286 -17.11 0.84 -3.40
N PHE A 287 -16.50 1.21 -2.27
CA PHE A 287 -15.13 1.73 -2.23
C PHE A 287 -14.07 0.64 -2.05
N GLY A 288 -14.48 -0.62 -1.91
CA GLY A 288 -13.55 -1.76 -1.91
C GLY A 288 -12.55 -1.77 -0.76
N PHE A 289 -12.93 -1.28 0.44
CA PHE A 289 -12.09 -1.39 1.63
C PHE A 289 -11.78 -2.85 1.95
N GLY A 290 -10.53 -3.10 2.33
CA GLY A 290 -10.06 -4.42 2.78
C GLY A 290 -9.48 -4.41 4.18
N LEU A 291 -9.02 -3.24 4.66
CA LEU A 291 -8.44 -3.11 5.99
C LEU A 291 -8.72 -1.73 6.60
N GLN A 292 -9.14 -1.72 7.87
CA GLN A 292 -9.27 -0.54 8.71
C GLN A 292 -8.23 -0.55 9.84
N GLU A 293 -7.44 0.51 9.91
CA GLU A 293 -6.49 0.72 11.02
C GLU A 293 -7.19 1.22 12.27
N GLY A 294 -6.65 0.87 13.44
CA GLY A 294 -7.16 1.28 14.75
C GLY A 294 -8.50 0.65 15.14
N ALA A 295 -9.32 0.27 14.16
CA ALA A 295 -10.56 -0.47 14.27
C ALA A 295 -11.55 0.19 15.24
N SER A 296 -12.12 1.34 14.83
CA SER A 296 -13.04 2.08 15.69
C SER A 296 -14.38 1.37 15.94
N GLU A 297 -14.80 0.49 15.02
CA GLU A 297 -16.08 -0.24 15.05
C GLU A 297 -15.90 -1.69 14.52
N PRO A 298 -15.07 -2.55 15.16
CA PRO A 298 -14.72 -3.88 14.63
C PRO A 298 -15.94 -4.76 14.32
N ASP A 299 -17.03 -4.61 15.09
CA ASP A 299 -18.29 -5.32 14.88
C ASP A 299 -19.02 -4.90 13.61
N TYR A 300 -18.88 -3.63 13.21
CA TYR A 300 -19.37 -3.16 11.93
C TYR A 300 -18.46 -3.63 10.80
N ASP A 301 -17.14 -3.57 10.99
CA ASP A 301 -16.13 -3.99 10.02
C ASP A 301 -16.31 -5.48 9.65
N ASP A 302 -16.50 -6.35 10.64
CA ASP A 302 -16.85 -7.78 10.47
C ASP A 302 -18.10 -7.97 9.60
N ARG A 303 -19.14 -7.16 9.84
CA ARG A 303 -20.40 -7.26 9.11
C ARG A 303 -20.27 -6.86 7.65
N ILE A 304 -19.21 -6.14 7.25
CA ILE A 304 -18.95 -5.76 5.85
C ILE A 304 -17.71 -6.45 5.26
N GLY A 305 -17.08 -7.36 6.00
CA GLY A 305 -15.91 -8.12 5.55
C GLY A 305 -14.62 -7.31 5.47
N VAL A 306 -14.48 -6.24 6.28
CA VAL A 306 -13.26 -5.43 6.34
C VAL A 306 -12.41 -5.86 7.51
N LEU A 307 -11.14 -6.18 7.27
CA LEU A 307 -10.21 -6.57 8.34
C LEU A 307 -9.92 -5.37 9.25
N SER A 308 -9.80 -5.60 10.54
CA SER A 308 -9.61 -4.54 11.52
C SER A 308 -8.33 -4.77 12.33
N THR A 309 -7.51 -3.75 12.55
CA THR A 309 -6.18 -3.91 13.20
C THR A 309 -5.98 -2.96 14.39
N THR A 310 -5.23 -3.40 15.40
CA THR A 310 -4.84 -2.51 16.52
C THR A 310 -3.95 -1.39 16.01
N TYR A 311 -4.08 -0.16 16.51
CA TYR A 311 -3.13 0.92 16.21
C TYR A 311 -2.04 1.05 17.28
N PHE A 312 -0.78 0.91 16.88
CA PHE A 312 0.38 1.25 17.69
C PHE A 312 1.36 2.14 16.93
N THR A 313 1.76 3.25 17.54
CA THR A 313 2.84 4.10 17.02
C THR A 313 4.20 3.62 17.54
N HIS A 314 5.10 3.32 16.61
CA HIS A 314 6.46 2.85 16.91
C HIS A 314 7.55 3.69 16.25
N ALA A 315 7.19 4.75 15.52
CA ALA A 315 8.13 5.74 14.99
C ALA A 315 8.85 6.58 16.07
N GLY A 316 8.61 6.31 17.37
CA GLY A 316 9.27 6.92 18.53
C GLY A 316 8.28 7.23 19.65
N MET A 317 8.78 7.51 20.86
CA MET A 317 7.95 7.95 21.98
C MET A 317 7.90 9.49 22.02
N GLY A 318 6.74 10.06 21.70
CA GLY A 318 6.49 11.50 21.79
C GLY A 318 6.29 11.97 23.23
N ALA A 319 6.91 13.08 23.60
CA ALA A 319 6.73 13.68 24.92
C ALA A 319 6.61 15.21 24.87
N ASN A 320 5.71 15.76 25.69
CA ASN A 320 5.57 17.19 25.89
C ASN A 320 6.24 17.62 27.18
N LEU A 321 7.04 18.67 27.09
CA LEU A 321 7.59 19.40 28.22
C LEU A 321 6.50 20.34 28.81
N PRO A 322 6.25 20.31 30.13
CA PRO A 322 5.37 21.27 30.80
C PRO A 322 5.86 22.71 30.62
N ASP A 323 4.93 23.66 30.45
CA ASP A 323 5.20 25.10 30.35
C ASP A 323 6.27 25.50 29.30
N TYR A 324 6.42 24.69 28.24
CA TYR A 324 7.37 24.90 27.15
C TYR A 324 6.64 25.31 25.87
N ASP A 325 6.99 26.46 25.30
CA ASP A 325 6.60 26.86 23.96
C ASP A 325 7.63 26.34 22.94
N PRO A 326 7.32 25.30 22.15
CA PRO A 326 8.30 24.71 21.24
C PRO A 326 8.72 25.61 20.08
N GLU A 327 7.98 26.70 19.82
CA GLU A 327 8.29 27.70 18.79
C GLU A 327 9.16 28.83 19.35
N LYS A 328 9.15 29.10 20.67
CA LYS A 328 9.84 30.26 21.27
C LYS A 328 10.95 29.92 22.25
N ASP A 329 10.81 28.83 23.00
CA ASP A 329 11.66 28.54 24.14
C ASP A 329 12.86 27.65 23.75
N PRO A 330 14.05 27.86 24.36
CA PRO A 330 15.18 26.94 24.24
C PRO A 330 14.88 25.61 24.92
N LEU A 331 15.44 24.51 24.39
CA LEU A 331 15.24 23.18 24.99
C LEU A 331 15.74 23.14 26.45
N PRO A 332 14.97 22.56 27.38
CA PRO A 332 15.43 22.29 28.74
C PRO A 332 16.63 21.32 28.80
N PRO A 333 17.32 21.20 29.95
CA PRO A 333 18.38 20.21 30.16
C PRO A 333 17.95 18.77 29.88
N LEU A 334 18.90 17.90 29.54
CA LEU A 334 18.63 16.52 29.14
C LEU A 334 17.86 15.74 30.22
N GLU A 335 18.13 15.99 31.50
CA GLU A 335 17.45 15.32 32.62
C GLU A 335 15.94 15.59 32.60
N ALA A 336 15.54 16.83 32.31
CA ALA A 336 14.14 17.20 32.18
C ALA A 336 13.50 16.58 30.94
N GLN A 337 14.25 16.50 29.83
CA GLN A 337 13.79 15.83 28.60
C GLN A 337 13.58 14.33 28.83
N VAL A 338 14.54 13.65 29.45
CA VAL A 338 14.47 12.22 29.80
C VAL A 338 13.30 11.96 30.77
N ALA A 339 13.10 12.81 31.77
CA ALA A 339 11.98 12.69 32.70
C ALA A 339 10.61 12.83 31.98
N ALA A 340 10.50 13.74 31.00
CA ALA A 340 9.28 13.89 30.21
C ALA A 340 8.98 12.66 29.34
N VAL A 341 10.01 12.06 28.74
CA VAL A 341 9.89 10.82 27.95
C VAL A 341 9.54 9.63 28.86
N GLU A 342 10.20 9.48 30.01
CA GLU A 342 9.86 8.45 30.99
C GLU A 342 8.41 8.59 31.48
N ALA A 343 7.95 9.83 31.72
CA ALA A 343 6.54 10.08 32.04
C ALA A 343 5.59 9.68 30.90
N ALA A 344 6.00 9.81 29.63
CA ALA A 344 5.23 9.32 28.49
C ALA A 344 5.15 7.80 28.46
N PHE A 345 6.26 7.10 28.68
CA PHE A 345 6.27 5.64 28.83
C PHE A 345 5.40 5.18 30.00
N ARG A 346 5.46 5.85 31.15
CA ARG A 346 4.61 5.55 32.31
C ARG A 346 3.12 5.70 31.99
N ARG A 347 2.73 6.77 31.28
CA ARG A 347 1.33 6.95 30.84
C ARG A 347 0.86 5.83 29.91
N THR A 348 1.73 5.38 29.00
CA THR A 348 1.40 4.33 28.02
C THR A 348 1.36 2.95 28.66
N THR A 349 2.33 2.63 29.54
CA THR A 349 2.56 1.27 30.04
C THR A 349 2.00 1.02 31.45
N GLY A 350 1.81 2.08 32.23
CA GLY A 350 1.53 2.01 33.66
C GLY A 350 2.73 1.58 34.50
N GLN A 351 3.96 1.59 33.96
CA GLN A 351 5.17 1.10 34.62
C GLN A 351 6.26 2.17 34.70
N ASP A 352 7.11 2.03 35.73
CA ASP A 352 8.22 2.95 36.00
C ASP A 352 9.55 2.37 35.50
N GLY A 353 10.42 3.24 35.00
CA GLY A 353 11.77 2.92 34.56
C GLY A 353 11.81 2.20 33.22
N VAL A 354 10.73 2.24 32.43
CA VAL A 354 10.70 1.56 31.12
C VAL A 354 11.64 2.24 30.15
N PHE A 355 11.65 3.58 30.07
CA PHE A 355 12.55 4.28 29.14
C PHE A 355 14.01 3.99 29.50
N HIS A 356 14.34 3.97 30.79
CA HIS A 356 15.68 3.60 31.24
C HIS A 356 16.09 2.16 30.89
N GLN A 357 15.17 1.26 30.56
CA GLN A 357 15.48 -0.11 30.12
C GLN A 357 15.58 -0.26 28.61
N VAL A 358 14.94 0.61 27.82
CA VAL A 358 14.84 0.44 26.36
C VAL A 358 15.36 1.62 25.55
N GLY A 359 15.62 2.77 26.16
CA GLY A 359 16.12 3.96 25.49
C GLY A 359 17.49 3.72 24.85
N LEU A 360 17.71 4.35 23.70
CA LEU A 360 18.97 4.27 22.97
C LEU A 360 20.02 5.16 23.63
N HIS A 361 21.30 4.79 23.51
CA HIS A 361 22.41 5.65 23.92
C HIS A 361 23.13 6.27 22.71
N THR A 362 23.52 7.54 22.84
CA THR A 362 24.45 8.21 21.92
C THR A 362 25.88 7.68 22.10
N ALA A 363 26.80 8.08 21.22
CA ALA A 363 28.21 7.69 21.30
C ALA A 363 28.86 8.15 22.62
N GLU A 364 28.37 9.22 23.25
CA GLU A 364 28.83 9.75 24.53
C GLU A 364 28.26 8.96 25.74
N GLY A 365 27.32 8.04 25.51
CA GLY A 365 26.65 7.27 26.55
C GLY A 365 25.47 8.00 27.20
N LEU A 366 24.91 9.02 26.54
CA LEU A 366 23.73 9.74 27.00
C LEU A 366 22.45 9.12 26.40
N MET A 367 21.32 9.24 27.10
CA MET A 367 20.01 8.86 26.56
C MET A 367 19.69 9.70 25.32
N ASP A 368 19.31 9.04 24.22
CA ASP A 368 18.98 9.74 22.97
C ASP A 368 17.53 10.26 23.01
N VAL A 369 17.40 11.55 23.33
CA VAL A 369 16.15 12.32 23.25
C VAL A 369 16.38 13.52 22.35
N ARG A 370 15.46 13.76 21.41
CA ARG A 370 15.59 14.82 20.39
C ARG A 370 14.41 15.77 20.43
N LYS A 371 14.63 17.02 20.00
CA LYS A 371 13.53 17.94 19.69
C LYS A 371 12.69 17.36 18.57
N TRP A 372 11.38 17.47 18.72
CA TRP A 372 10.45 17.19 17.64
C TRP A 372 9.60 18.42 17.34
N ARG A 373 9.07 18.51 16.12
CA ARG A 373 8.38 19.72 15.64
C ARG A 373 7.02 19.44 15.00
N VAL A 374 6.58 18.19 14.97
CA VAL A 374 5.32 17.81 14.29
C VAL A 374 4.23 17.44 15.30
N TYR A 375 4.48 16.48 16.19
CA TYR A 375 3.42 15.94 17.07
C TYR A 375 3.62 16.27 18.56
N ASN A 376 4.86 16.37 19.02
CA ASN A 376 5.21 16.64 20.41
C ASN A 376 6.47 17.51 20.50
N HIS A 377 6.81 17.95 21.72
CA HIS A 377 8.01 18.76 21.97
C HIS A 377 9.30 17.96 21.78
N LEU A 378 9.25 16.66 22.12
CA LEU A 378 10.37 15.73 22.10
C LEU A 378 9.96 14.41 21.44
N ILE A 379 10.95 13.70 20.90
CA ILE A 379 10.85 12.32 20.46
C ILE A 379 12.07 11.54 20.95
N ALA A 380 11.84 10.32 21.44
CA ALA A 380 12.90 9.37 21.73
C ALA A 380 12.67 8.08 20.95
N GLN A 381 13.68 7.64 20.21
CA GLN A 381 13.70 6.26 19.73
C GLN A 381 14.03 5.33 20.89
N PHE A 382 13.63 4.07 20.75
CA PHE A 382 13.85 3.02 21.74
C PHE A 382 14.10 1.69 21.04
N ASN A 383 14.71 0.76 21.76
CA ASN A 383 14.94 -0.59 21.26
C ASN A 383 13.68 -1.42 21.46
N LEU A 384 13.05 -1.83 20.36
CA LEU A 384 11.81 -2.60 20.34
C LEU A 384 12.04 -4.12 20.35
N ASP A 385 13.29 -4.57 20.53
CA ASP A 385 13.63 -5.99 20.68
C ASP A 385 12.62 -6.73 21.59
N PRO A 386 12.07 -7.86 21.13
CA PRO A 386 11.01 -8.58 21.84
C PRO A 386 11.45 -9.18 23.19
N GLU A 387 12.75 -9.26 23.46
CA GLU A 387 13.31 -9.68 24.76
C GLU A 387 13.48 -8.52 25.76
N LEU A 388 13.35 -7.26 25.30
CA LEU A 388 13.36 -6.08 26.17
C LEU A 388 11.95 -5.71 26.66
N ALA A 389 11.90 -4.93 27.74
CA ALA A 389 10.68 -4.67 28.50
C ALA A 389 9.52 -4.11 27.65
N TYR A 390 9.79 -3.16 26.77
CA TYR A 390 8.75 -2.51 25.95
C TYR A 390 8.28 -3.38 24.77
N GLY A 391 9.19 -4.10 24.11
CA GLY A 391 8.85 -5.08 23.07
C GLY A 391 7.96 -6.19 23.62
N ALA A 392 8.37 -6.80 24.74
CA ALA A 392 7.57 -7.83 25.41
C ALA A 392 6.20 -7.31 25.88
N TRP A 393 6.16 -6.11 26.46
CA TRP A 393 4.91 -5.47 26.89
C TRP A 393 3.96 -5.23 25.71
N THR A 394 4.46 -4.74 24.58
CA THR A 394 3.66 -4.42 23.40
C THR A 394 3.03 -5.68 22.81
N LEU A 395 3.81 -6.77 22.64
CA LEU A 395 3.27 -8.05 22.16
C LEU A 395 2.16 -8.58 23.07
N LYS A 396 2.35 -8.49 24.39
CA LYS A 396 1.33 -8.91 25.36
C LYS A 396 0.08 -8.04 25.28
N ARG A 397 0.25 -6.72 25.13
CA ARG A 397 -0.86 -5.77 25.01
C ARG A 397 -1.68 -6.03 23.74
N ALA A 398 -1.02 -6.27 22.60
CA ALA A 398 -1.68 -6.62 21.35
C ALA A 398 -2.63 -7.81 21.51
N LEU A 399 -2.13 -8.91 22.07
CA LEU A 399 -2.95 -10.09 22.34
C LEU A 399 -4.11 -9.77 23.28
N GLY A 400 -3.83 -9.08 24.39
CA GLY A 400 -4.86 -8.70 25.35
C GLY A 400 -5.97 -7.83 24.75
N GLN A 401 -5.64 -6.91 23.84
CA GLN A 401 -6.63 -6.11 23.12
C GLN A 401 -7.48 -6.96 22.19
N THR A 402 -6.88 -7.87 21.44
CA THR A 402 -7.64 -8.74 20.53
C THR A 402 -8.62 -9.65 21.29
N ASP A 403 -8.18 -10.21 22.43
CA ASP A 403 -9.03 -11.04 23.28
C ASP A 403 -10.15 -10.23 23.96
N ASP A 404 -9.87 -8.99 24.42
CA ASP A 404 -10.87 -8.11 25.03
C ASP A 404 -11.96 -7.69 24.04
N ILE A 405 -11.57 -7.28 22.83
CA ILE A 405 -12.52 -6.92 21.77
C ILE A 405 -13.43 -8.11 21.42
N LYS A 406 -12.84 -9.31 21.26
CA LYS A 406 -13.62 -10.52 21.02
C LYS A 406 -14.60 -10.81 22.15
N ALA A 407 -14.18 -10.64 23.40
CA ALA A 407 -15.03 -10.88 24.56
C ALA A 407 -16.19 -9.87 24.65
N ARG A 408 -15.89 -8.58 24.48
CA ARG A 408 -16.81 -7.45 24.71
C ARG A 408 -17.77 -7.19 23.55
N LEU A 409 -17.25 -7.17 22.32
CA LEU A 409 -18.02 -6.82 21.11
C LEU A 409 -18.50 -8.04 20.32
N LYS A 410 -17.99 -9.24 20.64
CA LYS A 410 -18.17 -10.45 19.82
C LYS A 410 -17.68 -10.29 18.38
N ALA A 411 -16.74 -9.37 18.18
CA ALA A 411 -16.12 -9.03 16.90
C ALA A 411 -14.65 -9.43 16.88
N ASP A 412 -14.08 -9.63 15.70
CA ASP A 412 -12.67 -9.93 15.53
C ASP A 412 -11.84 -8.64 15.37
N LEU A 413 -10.71 -8.61 16.08
CA LEU A 413 -9.63 -7.66 15.80
C LEU A 413 -8.55 -8.46 15.08
N ASP A 414 -8.56 -8.38 13.76
CA ASP A 414 -7.88 -9.28 12.84
C ASP A 414 -6.37 -9.17 12.83
N GLY A 415 -5.79 -8.16 13.47
CA GLY A 415 -4.34 -8.06 13.46
C GLY A 415 -3.72 -6.87 14.16
N PHE A 416 -2.45 -6.69 13.84
CA PHE A 416 -1.59 -5.68 14.41
C PHE A 416 -1.10 -4.72 13.34
N TYR A 417 -1.29 -3.42 13.57
CA TYR A 417 -0.80 -2.35 12.71
C TYR A 417 0.33 -1.55 13.38
N TYR A 418 1.44 -1.38 12.66
CA TYR A 418 2.59 -0.53 13.03
C TYR A 418 2.53 0.78 12.24
N ASP A 419 2.45 1.92 12.95
CA ASP A 419 2.66 3.24 12.37
C ASP A 419 4.16 3.57 12.41
N GLY A 420 4.88 3.06 11.40
CA GLY A 420 6.34 3.07 11.32
C GLY A 420 7.01 2.12 12.31
N LEU A 421 8.34 2.03 12.24
CA LEU A 421 9.18 1.24 13.14
C LEU A 421 10.22 2.11 13.82
N SER A 422 10.65 1.71 15.02
CA SER A 422 11.74 2.40 15.69
C SER A 422 13.04 2.21 14.92
N ALA A 423 13.74 3.30 14.64
CA ALA A 423 15.03 3.32 13.97
C ALA A 423 16.07 3.96 14.89
N GLY A 424 17.28 4.22 14.40
CA GLY A 424 18.34 4.84 15.21
C GLY A 424 19.63 4.06 15.28
N VAL A 425 20.61 4.71 15.89
CA VAL A 425 21.92 4.16 16.23
C VAL A 425 21.96 3.97 17.73
N ASN A 426 22.29 2.77 18.19
CA ASN A 426 22.27 2.47 19.62
C ASN A 426 23.63 1.98 20.12
N TYR A 427 24.31 2.81 20.92
CA TYR A 427 25.60 2.48 21.56
C TYR A 427 25.45 1.79 22.93
N ARG A 428 24.22 1.45 23.32
CA ARG A 428 23.94 0.87 24.64
C ARG A 428 24.32 -0.61 24.69
N THR A 429 25.46 -0.89 25.31
CA THR A 429 26.06 -2.24 25.35
C THR A 429 25.19 -3.29 26.03
N GLU A 430 24.34 -2.91 26.99
CA GLU A 430 23.41 -3.84 27.65
C GLU A 430 22.40 -4.44 26.66
N HIS A 431 22.13 -3.78 25.53
CA HIS A 431 21.23 -4.28 24.49
C HIS A 431 21.91 -5.26 23.52
N PHE A 432 23.25 -5.38 23.54
CA PHE A 432 23.98 -6.18 22.55
C PHE A 432 23.77 -7.68 22.74
N ALA A 433 23.44 -8.10 23.96
CA ALA A 433 23.18 -9.49 24.30
C ALA A 433 21.86 -10.01 23.72
N THR A 434 20.93 -9.12 23.36
CA THR A 434 19.62 -9.48 22.81
C THR A 434 19.54 -9.32 21.28
N ALA A 435 20.43 -8.54 20.66
CA ALA A 435 20.45 -8.40 19.20
C ALA A 435 20.74 -9.75 18.49
N ASP A 436 19.84 -10.16 17.59
CA ASP A 436 20.08 -11.31 16.70
C ASP A 436 20.95 -10.91 15.50
N ALA A 437 20.83 -9.66 15.03
CA ALA A 437 21.66 -9.12 13.95
C ALA A 437 23.08 -8.72 14.45
N PRO A 438 24.13 -8.86 13.62
CA PRO A 438 25.47 -8.42 13.99
C PRO A 438 25.54 -6.92 14.31
N CYS A 439 26.21 -6.57 15.42
CA CYS A 439 26.55 -5.17 15.71
C CYS A 439 27.45 -4.60 14.60
N LEU A 440 27.37 -3.28 14.41
CA LEU A 440 28.16 -2.51 13.46
C LEU A 440 29.25 -1.72 14.18
N TRP A 441 30.20 -1.17 13.42
CA TRP A 441 31.28 -0.35 13.95
C TRP A 441 31.18 1.08 13.46
N ASP A 442 31.20 2.05 14.39
CA ASP A 442 31.38 3.45 14.03
C ASP A 442 32.89 3.77 13.97
N PRO A 443 33.46 4.04 12.77
CA PRO A 443 34.87 4.42 12.64
C PRO A 443 35.18 5.80 13.23
N VAL A 444 34.17 6.67 13.42
CA VAL A 444 34.31 8.01 13.99
C VAL A 444 34.36 7.93 15.51
N ALA A 445 33.32 7.38 16.15
CA ALA A 445 33.30 7.19 17.60
C ALA A 445 34.26 6.08 18.08
N LYS A 446 34.70 5.20 17.17
CA LYS A 446 35.50 3.99 17.46
C LYS A 446 34.80 3.09 18.48
N LYS A 447 33.50 2.87 18.26
CA LYS A 447 32.63 2.08 19.14
C LYS A 447 31.73 1.16 18.33
N PRO A 448 31.40 -0.03 18.87
CA PRO A 448 30.33 -0.86 18.32
C PRO A 448 28.96 -0.23 18.57
N PHE A 449 27.99 -0.49 17.70
CA PHE A 449 26.60 -0.06 17.86
C PHE A 449 25.61 -1.06 17.24
N ILE A 450 24.35 -1.01 17.66
CA ILE A 450 23.24 -1.70 17.00
C ILE A 450 22.57 -0.74 16.00
N ASN A 451 22.32 -1.21 14.78
CA ASN A 451 21.33 -0.59 13.91
C ASN A 451 19.94 -0.93 14.45
N ASN A 452 19.29 0.03 15.11
CA ASN A 452 18.07 -0.20 15.89
C ASN A 452 16.89 -0.67 15.02
N PHE A 453 16.92 -0.41 13.70
CA PHE A 453 15.94 -0.94 12.77
C PHE A 453 15.93 -2.48 12.72
N PHE A 454 17.08 -3.13 12.92
CA PHE A 454 17.15 -4.60 12.95
C PHE A 454 16.40 -5.18 14.17
N SER A 455 16.46 -4.52 15.33
CA SER A 455 15.66 -4.89 16.49
C SER A 455 14.15 -4.73 16.23
N SER A 456 13.75 -3.74 15.42
CA SER A 456 12.37 -3.63 14.95
C SER A 456 11.96 -4.75 13.99
N CYS A 457 12.88 -5.24 13.14
CA CYS A 457 12.63 -6.43 12.32
C CYS A 457 12.45 -7.68 13.18
N GLU A 458 13.22 -7.82 14.25
CA GLU A 458 13.08 -8.91 15.22
C GLU A 458 11.73 -8.87 15.95
N PHE A 459 11.26 -7.67 16.30
CA PHE A 459 9.91 -7.46 16.83
C PHE A 459 8.82 -7.85 15.84
N ALA A 460 8.92 -7.38 14.59
CA ALA A 460 7.96 -7.70 13.53
C ALA A 460 7.87 -9.22 13.31
N ARG A 461 9.03 -9.92 13.31
CA ARG A 461 9.07 -11.39 13.29
C ARG A 461 8.33 -11.99 14.49
N ALA A 462 8.64 -11.53 15.71
CA ALA A 462 8.02 -12.06 16.92
C ALA A 462 6.49 -11.85 16.91
N ALA A 463 6.01 -10.70 16.44
CA ALA A 463 4.59 -10.42 16.28
C ALA A 463 3.95 -11.31 15.21
N ALA A 464 4.56 -11.48 14.03
CA ALA A 464 4.06 -12.37 12.99
C ALA A 464 3.99 -13.83 13.46
N GLU A 465 5.03 -14.33 14.13
CA GLU A 465 5.04 -15.68 14.70
C GLU A 465 4.00 -15.90 15.80
N LEU A 466 3.60 -14.82 16.48
CA LEU A 466 2.57 -14.83 17.52
C LEU A 466 1.15 -14.80 16.95
N LEU A 467 0.93 -13.98 15.92
CA LEU A 467 -0.39 -13.65 15.38
C LEU A 467 -0.85 -14.61 14.27
N ARG A 468 0.05 -14.97 13.33
CA ARG A 468 -0.31 -15.83 12.19
C ARG A 468 -0.94 -17.18 12.58
N PRO A 469 -0.48 -17.89 13.64
CA PRO A 469 -1.14 -19.11 14.10
C PRO A 469 -2.58 -18.94 14.57
N ARG A 470 -3.00 -17.71 14.89
CA ARG A 470 -4.37 -17.34 15.29
C ARG A 470 -5.22 -16.89 14.10
N GLY A 471 -4.68 -16.93 12.88
CA GLY A 471 -5.32 -16.38 11.69
C GLY A 471 -5.26 -14.84 11.60
N GLN A 472 -4.47 -14.21 12.47
CA GLN A 472 -4.33 -12.75 12.52
C GLN A 472 -3.15 -12.27 11.65
N ILE A 473 -3.22 -11.02 11.23
CA ILE A 473 -2.32 -10.42 10.25
C ILE A 473 -1.43 -9.32 10.84
N THR A 474 -0.35 -8.98 10.14
CA THR A 474 0.51 -7.84 10.43
C THR A 474 0.50 -6.82 9.29
N MET A 475 0.37 -5.54 9.61
CA MET A 475 0.43 -4.43 8.63
C MET A 475 1.35 -3.31 9.10
N MET A 476 2.15 -2.75 8.20
CA MET A 476 3.01 -1.59 8.51
C MET A 476 2.82 -0.45 7.50
N ASN A 477 2.72 0.78 8.00
CA ASN A 477 2.84 2.02 7.21
C ASN A 477 4.32 2.43 7.01
N GLY A 478 4.63 3.14 5.93
CA GLY A 478 5.98 3.59 5.60
C GLY A 478 6.85 2.50 4.97
N ALA A 479 6.27 1.60 4.18
CA ALA A 479 6.98 0.46 3.60
C ALA A 479 7.89 0.82 2.40
N VAL A 480 7.65 1.94 1.71
CA VAL A 480 8.48 2.36 0.57
C VAL A 480 9.81 2.90 1.07
N GLY A 481 10.88 2.16 0.78
CA GLY A 481 12.23 2.52 1.21
C GLY A 481 12.58 2.07 2.63
N ALA A 482 11.63 1.55 3.41
CA ALA A 482 11.93 0.74 4.59
C ALA A 482 12.76 -0.48 4.18
N SER A 483 13.65 -0.96 5.04
CA SER A 483 14.54 -2.07 4.66
C SER A 483 13.76 -3.36 4.39
N PHE A 484 14.14 -4.04 3.31
CA PHE A 484 13.54 -5.30 2.85
C PHE A 484 13.57 -6.43 3.90
N PHE A 485 14.36 -6.31 4.97
CA PHE A 485 14.41 -7.29 6.05
C PHE A 485 13.12 -7.39 6.88
N VAL A 486 12.27 -6.36 6.88
CA VAL A 486 10.97 -6.42 7.58
C VAL A 486 9.89 -7.12 6.76
N ALA A 487 9.97 -7.04 5.43
CA ALA A 487 8.92 -7.49 4.52
C ALA A 487 8.46 -8.95 4.70
N PRO A 488 9.32 -9.93 5.07
CA PRO A 488 8.86 -11.30 5.34
C PRO A 488 7.83 -11.41 6.48
N TRP A 489 7.89 -10.48 7.43
CA TRP A 489 7.11 -10.48 8.66
C TRP A 489 5.86 -9.59 8.59
N LEU A 490 5.63 -8.97 7.43
CA LEU A 490 4.44 -8.19 7.15
C LEU A 490 3.53 -8.97 6.20
N ASP A 491 2.24 -8.97 6.47
CA ASP A 491 1.21 -9.55 5.62
C ASP A 491 0.59 -8.50 4.69
N VAL A 492 0.59 -7.24 5.13
CA VAL A 492 0.18 -6.06 4.36
C VAL A 492 1.22 -4.95 4.51
N LEU A 493 1.56 -4.30 3.40
CA LEU A 493 2.46 -3.15 3.40
C LEU A 493 1.70 -1.91 2.94
N GLY A 494 1.91 -0.79 3.64
CA GLY A 494 1.23 0.47 3.40
C GLY A 494 2.22 1.62 3.18
N GLU A 495 1.81 2.64 2.43
CA GLU A 495 2.55 3.90 2.30
C GLU A 495 1.62 5.10 2.16
N GLU A 496 1.98 6.20 2.81
CA GLU A 496 1.40 7.52 2.54
C GLU A 496 2.08 8.16 1.32
N THR A 497 1.34 8.37 0.24
CA THR A 497 1.93 8.78 -1.04
C THR A 497 1.47 10.15 -1.49
N GLY A 498 2.26 10.79 -2.36
CA GLY A 498 1.77 11.89 -3.19
C GLY A 498 0.97 11.38 -4.39
N LEU A 499 0.56 12.31 -5.25
CA LEU A 499 -0.18 12.03 -6.48
C LEU A 499 0.56 11.08 -7.43
N ILE A 500 1.89 11.24 -7.52
CA ILE A 500 2.75 10.43 -8.38
C ILE A 500 3.58 9.51 -7.49
N LEU A 501 3.41 8.20 -7.68
CA LEU A 501 4.29 7.19 -7.10
C LEU A 501 5.49 6.97 -8.02
N PRO A 502 6.73 7.25 -7.59
CA PRO A 502 7.90 7.01 -8.42
C PRO A 502 8.02 5.53 -8.78
N ARG A 503 8.20 5.24 -10.08
CA ARG A 503 8.42 3.90 -10.63
C ARG A 503 9.47 3.08 -9.85
N GLU A 504 10.57 3.71 -9.46
CA GLU A 504 11.62 3.07 -8.67
C GLU A 504 11.10 2.54 -7.31
N GLY A 505 10.21 3.30 -6.64
CA GLY A 505 9.56 2.87 -5.40
C GLY A 505 8.60 1.69 -5.64
N LEU A 506 7.85 1.71 -6.74
CA LEU A 506 6.96 0.62 -7.13
C LEU A 506 7.73 -0.67 -7.47
N ASN A 507 8.86 -0.54 -8.18
CA ASN A 507 9.77 -1.64 -8.47
C ASN A 507 10.35 -2.25 -7.19
N TYR A 508 10.75 -1.41 -6.24
CA TYR A 508 11.21 -1.85 -4.93
C TYR A 508 10.14 -2.63 -4.16
N ILE A 509 8.91 -2.10 -4.11
CA ILE A 509 7.79 -2.78 -3.44
C ILE A 509 7.52 -4.13 -4.10
N ARG A 510 7.42 -4.22 -5.44
CA ARG A 510 7.17 -5.51 -6.10
C ARG A 510 8.31 -6.51 -5.91
N ALA A 511 9.56 -6.07 -5.89
CA ALA A 511 10.72 -6.92 -5.59
C ALA A 511 10.71 -7.48 -4.16
N THR A 512 10.23 -6.71 -3.19
CA THR A 512 10.30 -7.07 -1.76
C THR A 512 9.04 -7.75 -1.22
N THR A 513 7.91 -7.58 -1.91
CA THR A 513 6.60 -8.08 -1.45
C THR A 513 6.04 -9.18 -2.35
N TYR A 514 6.53 -9.31 -3.58
CA TYR A 514 6.02 -10.23 -4.60
C TYR A 514 4.48 -10.09 -4.76
N GLN A 515 3.72 -11.08 -4.32
CA GLN A 515 2.26 -11.12 -4.40
C GLN A 515 1.55 -10.59 -3.14
N LYS A 516 2.29 -10.21 -2.09
CA LYS A 516 1.67 -9.59 -0.92
C LYS A 516 1.00 -8.27 -1.32
N PRO A 517 -0.16 -7.96 -0.70
CA PRO A 517 -0.87 -6.71 -0.95
C PRO A 517 -0.03 -5.50 -0.55
N PHE A 518 -0.11 -4.45 -1.37
CA PHE A 518 0.37 -3.13 -1.04
C PHE A 518 -0.77 -2.13 -1.17
N MET A 519 -0.91 -1.27 -0.17
CA MET A 519 -1.99 -0.28 -0.06
C MET A 519 -1.39 1.12 0.06
N THR A 520 -2.04 2.11 -0.53
CA THR A 520 -1.58 3.49 -0.45
C THR A 520 -2.54 4.34 0.38
N LEU A 521 -2.06 5.50 0.82
CA LEU A 521 -2.85 6.61 1.33
C LEU A 521 -2.41 7.87 0.60
N LEU A 522 -3.12 8.25 -0.45
CA LEU A 522 -2.88 9.51 -1.15
C LEU A 522 -3.07 10.66 -0.18
N LYS A 523 -2.05 11.50 -0.04
CA LYS A 523 -2.11 12.77 0.67
C LYS A 523 -2.27 13.91 -0.31
N GLY A 524 -3.10 14.89 0.06
CA GLY A 524 -3.11 16.16 -0.64
C GLY A 524 -4.38 16.96 -0.42
N ASN A 525 -4.49 18.03 -1.20
CA ASN A 525 -5.54 19.01 -1.07
C ASN A 525 -6.72 18.73 -2.00
N TYR A 526 -7.65 17.90 -1.52
CA TYR A 526 -8.90 17.51 -2.21
C TYR A 526 -9.87 18.67 -2.47
N GLU A 527 -9.69 19.80 -1.78
CA GLU A 527 -10.52 20.99 -1.99
C GLU A 527 -10.06 21.84 -3.17
N GLN A 528 -8.76 22.08 -3.28
CA GLN A 528 -8.18 23.10 -4.14
C GLN A 528 -7.35 22.51 -5.28
N THR A 529 -6.73 21.34 -5.11
CA THR A 529 -5.74 20.81 -6.06
C THR A 529 -6.04 19.42 -6.61
N LEU A 530 -6.73 18.56 -5.86
CA LEU A 530 -7.03 17.19 -6.28
C LEU A 530 -8.49 17.06 -6.71
N GLY A 531 -8.72 17.26 -8.01
CA GLY A 531 -9.98 17.03 -8.71
C GLY A 531 -10.14 15.57 -9.17
N HIS A 532 -11.24 15.30 -9.87
CA HIS A 532 -11.53 13.96 -10.43
C HIS A 532 -10.39 13.45 -11.34
N ALA A 533 -9.84 14.32 -12.19
CA ALA A 533 -8.75 13.96 -13.12
C ALA A 533 -7.46 13.55 -12.38
N GLU A 534 -7.10 14.24 -11.30
CA GLU A 534 -5.94 13.87 -10.47
C GLU A 534 -6.19 12.54 -9.74
N ILE A 535 -7.41 12.31 -9.22
CA ILE A 535 -7.76 11.04 -8.59
C ILE A 535 -7.70 9.89 -9.62
N GLU A 536 -8.18 10.12 -10.84
CA GLU A 536 -8.08 9.12 -11.89
C GLU A 536 -6.63 8.82 -12.26
N LEU A 537 -5.78 9.84 -12.40
CA LEU A 537 -4.34 9.66 -12.63
C LEU A 537 -3.71 8.76 -11.56
N PHE A 538 -3.99 9.03 -10.29
CA PHE A 538 -3.51 8.21 -9.17
C PHE A 538 -3.99 6.76 -9.25
N MET A 539 -5.29 6.55 -9.51
CA MET A 539 -5.86 5.21 -9.61
C MET A 539 -5.30 4.43 -10.81
N ARG A 540 -5.03 5.08 -11.95
CA ARG A 540 -4.36 4.47 -13.11
C ARG A 540 -2.95 3.98 -12.78
N ARG A 541 -2.17 4.77 -12.03
CA ARG A 541 -0.84 4.36 -11.55
C ARG A 541 -0.92 3.17 -10.60
N CYS A 542 -1.88 3.16 -9.69
CA CYS A 542 -2.11 2.03 -8.78
C CYS A 542 -2.52 0.77 -9.54
N LEU A 543 -3.44 0.89 -10.51
CA LEU A 543 -3.88 -0.22 -11.36
C LEU A 543 -2.72 -0.85 -12.13
N ALA A 544 -1.83 -0.03 -12.70
CA ALA A 544 -0.69 -0.51 -13.48
C ALA A 544 0.19 -1.52 -12.71
N TYR A 545 0.24 -1.41 -11.37
CA TYR A 545 0.99 -2.31 -10.52
C TYR A 545 0.11 -3.24 -9.69
N GLY A 546 -1.22 -3.24 -9.84
CA GLY A 546 -2.12 -4.06 -9.00
C GLY A 546 -2.08 -3.66 -7.52
N ILE A 547 -2.03 -2.36 -7.25
CA ILE A 547 -1.96 -1.75 -5.91
C ILE A 547 -3.32 -1.14 -5.57
N PHE A 548 -3.70 -1.16 -4.29
CA PHE A 548 -4.98 -0.59 -3.84
C PHE A 548 -4.85 0.92 -3.55
N PRO A 549 -5.58 1.79 -4.29
CA PRO A 549 -5.47 3.23 -4.14
C PRO A 549 -6.25 3.72 -2.90
N GLY A 550 -5.59 4.04 -1.79
CA GLY A 550 -6.26 4.63 -0.61
C GLY A 550 -6.12 6.13 -0.48
N PHE A 551 -6.88 6.71 0.44
CA PHE A 551 -7.07 8.16 0.57
C PHE A 551 -6.95 8.58 2.02
N PHE A 552 -6.20 9.66 2.23
CA PHE A 552 -5.85 10.15 3.55
C PHE A 552 -5.66 11.66 3.54
N ASP A 553 -5.96 12.29 4.67
CA ASP A 553 -5.35 13.58 4.98
C ASP A 553 -5.19 13.71 6.50
N TRP A 554 -4.00 14.11 6.91
CA TRP A 554 -3.69 14.47 8.28
C TRP A 554 -3.71 16.00 8.41
N PRO A 555 -4.10 16.58 9.56
CA PRO A 555 -4.13 18.04 9.74
C PRO A 555 -2.85 18.81 9.31
N PRO A 556 -1.62 18.27 9.38
CA PRO A 556 -0.40 18.89 8.84
C PRO A 556 -0.10 18.60 7.35
N SER A 557 -0.78 17.67 6.67
CA SER A 557 -0.27 17.06 5.42
C SER A 557 -0.76 17.64 4.09
N GLY A 558 -1.53 18.73 4.06
CA GLY A 558 -1.81 19.41 2.78
C GLY A 558 -3.00 20.38 2.75
N LEU A 559 -4.08 20.11 3.48
CA LEU A 559 -5.22 21.05 3.61
C LEU A 559 -5.15 21.87 4.89
N GLY A 560 -4.60 21.29 5.95
CA GLY A 560 -4.88 21.72 7.30
C GLY A 560 -5.92 20.82 7.98
N PRO A 561 -6.24 21.10 9.25
CA PRO A 561 -7.30 20.44 10.00
C PRO A 561 -8.64 20.37 9.24
N GLY A 562 -9.27 19.19 9.24
CA GLY A 562 -10.60 18.97 8.66
C GLY A 562 -10.64 18.50 7.21
N GLY A 563 -9.50 18.37 6.54
CA GLY A 563 -9.38 18.06 5.11
C GLY A 563 -9.54 16.58 4.68
N GLN A 564 -9.71 15.65 5.62
CA GLN A 564 -9.83 14.21 5.33
C GLN A 564 -10.84 13.89 4.22
N TYR A 565 -10.41 13.12 3.22
CA TYR A 565 -11.22 12.74 2.06
C TYR A 565 -12.62 12.23 2.44
N TRP A 566 -12.66 11.26 3.36
CA TRP A 566 -13.89 10.60 3.79
C TRP A 566 -14.78 11.47 4.71
N ASN A 567 -14.29 12.63 5.17
CA ASN A 567 -15.09 13.62 5.91
C ASN A 567 -16.06 14.40 5.02
N HIS A 568 -15.85 14.39 3.69
CA HIS A 568 -16.59 15.24 2.77
C HIS A 568 -17.24 14.39 1.66
N PRO A 569 -18.55 14.11 1.75
CA PRO A 569 -19.26 13.33 0.74
C PRO A 569 -19.07 13.80 -0.70
N ARG A 570 -19.05 15.11 -0.92
CA ARG A 570 -18.82 15.66 -2.26
C ARG A 570 -17.47 15.26 -2.89
N TYR A 571 -16.47 14.83 -2.12
CA TYR A 571 -15.22 14.34 -2.68
C TYR A 571 -15.39 12.91 -3.20
N TYR A 572 -15.86 11.99 -2.34
CA TYR A 572 -16.02 10.59 -2.76
C TYR A 572 -17.22 10.35 -3.69
N GLU A 573 -18.26 11.19 -3.67
CA GLU A 573 -19.35 11.13 -4.64
C GLU A 573 -18.93 11.64 -6.01
N ARG A 574 -18.04 12.66 -6.07
CA ARG A 574 -17.44 13.14 -7.32
C ARG A 574 -16.67 12.02 -8.00
N ASP A 575 -15.94 11.20 -7.24
CA ASP A 575 -15.02 10.18 -7.75
C ASP A 575 -15.59 8.75 -7.71
N ARG A 576 -16.87 8.57 -7.34
CA ARG A 576 -17.48 7.25 -7.07
C ARG A 576 -17.40 6.29 -8.27
N ASP A 577 -17.51 6.82 -9.48
CA ASP A 577 -17.37 6.07 -10.72
C ASP A 577 -15.97 5.45 -10.89
N LEU A 578 -14.93 6.16 -10.44
CA LEU A 578 -13.56 5.68 -10.44
C LEU A 578 -13.41 4.48 -9.50
N PHE A 579 -13.99 4.53 -8.29
CA PHE A 579 -13.94 3.39 -7.37
C PHE A 579 -14.59 2.14 -7.95
N ARG A 580 -15.78 2.28 -8.56
CA ARG A 580 -16.50 1.17 -9.22
C ARG A 580 -15.77 0.60 -10.43
N THR A 581 -14.80 1.34 -10.97
CA THR A 581 -13.98 0.93 -12.12
C THR A 581 -12.66 0.33 -11.66
N TYR A 582 -11.84 1.07 -10.92
CA TYR A 582 -10.46 0.72 -10.63
C TYR A 582 -10.32 -0.27 -9.46
N LEU A 583 -11.11 -0.18 -8.39
CA LEU A 583 -10.92 -1.06 -7.21
C LEU A 583 -11.20 -2.54 -7.52
N PRO A 584 -12.30 -2.91 -8.23
CA PRO A 584 -12.53 -4.29 -8.64
C PRO A 584 -11.42 -4.83 -9.55
N LEU A 585 -10.85 -3.98 -10.42
CA LEU A 585 -9.76 -4.37 -11.31
C LEU A 585 -8.44 -4.55 -10.52
N CYS A 586 -8.08 -3.63 -9.62
CA CYS A 586 -6.94 -3.80 -8.74
C CYS A 586 -7.05 -5.10 -7.93
N ARG A 587 -8.26 -5.42 -7.42
CA ARG A 587 -8.52 -6.69 -6.73
C ARG A 587 -8.31 -7.88 -7.65
N ALA A 588 -8.83 -7.84 -8.89
CA ALA A 588 -8.63 -8.93 -9.85
C ALA A 588 -7.14 -9.17 -10.18
N LEU A 589 -6.37 -8.09 -10.40
CA LEU A 589 -4.92 -8.19 -10.64
C LEU A 589 -4.18 -8.75 -9.42
N ALA A 590 -4.48 -8.24 -8.22
CA ALA A 590 -3.82 -8.67 -7.00
C ALA A 590 -4.09 -10.15 -6.69
N LEU A 591 -5.33 -10.62 -6.88
CA LEU A 591 -5.72 -12.02 -6.66
C LEU A 591 -5.18 -12.96 -7.75
N ALA A 592 -5.03 -12.49 -8.99
CA ALA A 592 -4.35 -13.26 -10.04
C ALA A 592 -2.86 -13.46 -9.71
N GLY A 593 -2.27 -12.60 -8.89
CA GLY A 593 -0.90 -12.71 -8.42
C GLY A 593 0.09 -12.12 -9.42
N TRP A 594 0.81 -11.07 -9.00
CA TRP A 594 1.88 -10.48 -9.81
C TRP A 594 3.02 -11.46 -10.05
N GLU A 595 3.60 -11.40 -11.24
CA GLU A 595 4.71 -12.23 -11.65
C GLU A 595 5.84 -11.38 -12.27
N PRO A 596 7.10 -11.54 -11.83
CA PRO A 596 8.18 -10.67 -12.27
C PRO A 596 8.51 -10.84 -13.75
N VAL A 597 8.51 -12.08 -14.27
CA VAL A 597 8.70 -12.36 -15.69
C VAL A 597 7.35 -12.21 -16.39
N THR A 598 7.26 -11.21 -17.26
CA THR A 598 6.00 -10.80 -17.89
C THR A 598 5.56 -11.71 -19.02
N GLN A 599 6.50 -12.40 -19.69
CA GLN A 599 6.25 -13.08 -20.96
C GLN A 599 5.53 -12.20 -21.99
N ALA A 600 5.79 -10.89 -21.90
CA ALA A 600 5.33 -9.87 -22.83
C ALA A 600 6.27 -8.66 -22.82
N ARG A 601 6.48 -8.01 -23.97
CA ARG A 601 7.37 -6.84 -24.09
C ARG A 601 6.80 -5.82 -25.06
N CYS A 602 7.05 -4.55 -24.76
CA CYS A 602 6.87 -3.45 -25.70
C CYS A 602 8.19 -3.15 -26.39
N ASP A 603 8.14 -2.74 -27.67
CA ASP A 603 9.30 -2.23 -28.40
C ASP A 603 9.68 -0.78 -28.01
N HIS A 604 8.82 -0.10 -27.26
CA HIS A 604 9.08 1.25 -26.75
C HIS A 604 9.72 1.21 -25.34
N PRO A 605 10.97 1.71 -25.18
CA PRO A 605 11.76 1.49 -23.96
C PRO A 605 11.26 2.21 -22.71
N ARG A 606 10.39 3.22 -22.85
CA ARG A 606 9.83 3.97 -21.71
C ARG A 606 8.52 3.38 -21.16
N LEU A 607 7.89 2.46 -21.88
CA LEU A 607 6.67 1.81 -21.43
C LEU A 607 7.00 0.65 -20.49
N ALA A 608 6.28 0.55 -19.38
CA ALA A 608 6.41 -0.57 -18.45
C ALA A 608 5.29 -1.59 -18.70
N VAL A 609 5.65 -2.87 -18.75
CA VAL A 609 4.70 -3.99 -18.81
C VAL A 609 4.76 -4.76 -17.51
N GLU A 610 3.62 -5.07 -16.90
CA GLU A 610 3.52 -5.98 -15.76
C GLU A 610 2.55 -7.12 -16.05
N ARG A 611 2.78 -8.29 -15.44
CA ARG A 611 1.94 -9.49 -15.57
C ARG A 611 1.30 -9.86 -14.24
N PHE A 612 0.05 -10.30 -14.31
CA PHE A 612 -0.64 -10.97 -13.21
C PHE A 612 -1.28 -12.27 -13.72
N GLY A 613 -1.22 -13.32 -12.91
CA GLY A 613 -1.77 -14.63 -13.27
C GLY A 613 -0.84 -15.51 -14.13
N PRO A 614 -1.34 -16.67 -14.58
CA PRO A 614 -2.77 -16.98 -14.69
C PRO A 614 -3.48 -17.13 -13.34
N ASP A 615 -4.73 -16.66 -13.27
CA ASP A 615 -5.63 -16.99 -12.15
C ASP A 615 -6.16 -18.44 -12.26
N ASP A 616 -6.98 -18.86 -11.29
CA ASP A 616 -7.55 -20.21 -11.23
C ASP A 616 -8.43 -20.57 -12.45
N ASP A 617 -8.93 -19.58 -13.20
CA ASP A 617 -9.68 -19.81 -14.44
C ASP A 617 -8.78 -19.80 -15.68
N GLY A 618 -7.47 -19.59 -15.53
CA GLY A 618 -6.49 -19.51 -16.61
C GLY A 618 -6.48 -18.16 -17.33
N VAL A 619 -6.97 -17.09 -16.69
CA VAL A 619 -6.91 -15.72 -17.23
C VAL A 619 -5.59 -15.07 -16.84
N VAL A 620 -4.89 -14.51 -17.83
CA VAL A 620 -3.68 -13.71 -17.60
C VAL A 620 -4.02 -12.24 -17.82
N TRP A 621 -3.45 -11.37 -16.99
CA TRP A 621 -3.59 -9.93 -17.12
C TRP A 621 -2.26 -9.29 -17.42
N LEU A 622 -2.26 -8.33 -18.36
CA LEU A 622 -1.12 -7.46 -18.62
C LEU A 622 -1.53 -6.01 -18.37
N THR A 623 -0.70 -5.25 -17.68
CA THR A 623 -0.82 -3.80 -17.63
C THR A 623 0.34 -3.19 -18.41
N ILE A 624 0.06 -2.10 -19.14
CA ILE A 624 1.07 -1.33 -19.85
C ILE A 624 0.92 0.13 -19.44
N LEU A 625 1.99 0.71 -18.88
CA LEU A 625 1.99 2.05 -18.33
C LEU A 625 2.77 3.02 -19.20
N ASN A 626 2.13 4.13 -19.57
CA ASN A 626 2.77 5.30 -20.15
C ASN A 626 2.89 6.40 -19.09
N GLU A 627 4.11 6.78 -18.74
CA GLU A 627 4.41 7.91 -17.83
C GLU A 627 4.79 9.19 -18.59
N GLU A 628 4.79 9.15 -19.92
CA GLU A 628 5.10 10.31 -20.71
C GLU A 628 3.88 11.24 -20.82
N PRO A 629 4.10 12.56 -20.86
CA PRO A 629 3.02 13.55 -21.06
C PRO A 629 2.47 13.54 -22.50
N THR A 630 2.84 12.55 -23.30
CA THR A 630 2.42 12.39 -24.70
C THR A 630 2.04 10.94 -24.95
N ALA A 631 1.04 10.75 -25.82
CA ALA A 631 0.62 9.42 -26.23
C ALA A 631 1.76 8.69 -26.96
N GLN A 632 1.85 7.37 -26.75
CA GLN A 632 2.86 6.51 -27.37
C GLN A 632 2.19 5.39 -28.16
N ASP A 633 2.72 5.11 -29.35
CA ASP A 633 2.39 3.92 -30.12
C ASP A 633 3.49 2.87 -29.88
N THR A 634 3.11 1.61 -29.71
CA THR A 634 4.07 0.51 -29.48
C THR A 634 3.55 -0.81 -30.06
N LEU A 635 4.48 -1.71 -30.38
CA LEU A 635 4.20 -3.11 -30.63
C LEU A 635 4.39 -3.91 -29.33
N LEU A 636 3.30 -4.50 -28.85
CA LEU A 636 3.32 -5.48 -27.76
C LEU A 636 3.53 -6.87 -28.33
N THR A 637 4.59 -7.55 -27.93
CA THR A 637 4.84 -8.98 -28.22
C THR A 637 4.51 -9.82 -26.99
N ILE A 638 3.82 -10.95 -27.17
CA ILE A 638 3.36 -11.88 -26.13
C ILE A 638 3.84 -13.29 -26.50
N TRP A 639 4.34 -14.04 -25.52
CA TRP A 639 4.73 -15.45 -25.67
C TRP A 639 3.67 -16.37 -25.03
N PRO A 640 2.59 -16.72 -25.75
CA PRO A 640 1.44 -17.43 -25.17
C PRO A 640 1.79 -18.80 -24.61
N ALA A 641 2.69 -19.56 -25.25
CA ALA A 641 3.09 -20.88 -24.76
C ALA A 641 3.80 -20.80 -23.39
N ALA A 642 4.63 -19.77 -23.17
CA ALA A 642 5.30 -19.53 -21.89
C ALA A 642 4.33 -19.08 -20.78
N LEU A 643 3.14 -18.59 -21.17
CA LEU A 643 2.03 -18.28 -20.27
C LEU A 643 1.10 -19.48 -20.05
N GLY A 644 1.33 -20.62 -20.71
CA GLY A 644 0.42 -21.78 -20.68
C GLY A 644 -0.88 -21.56 -21.46
N LEU A 645 -0.90 -20.63 -22.42
CA LEU A 645 -2.08 -20.23 -23.18
C LEU A 645 -2.07 -20.79 -24.61
N ASP A 646 -3.24 -21.20 -25.10
CA ASP A 646 -3.42 -21.55 -26.52
C ASP A 646 -3.57 -20.28 -27.37
N ALA A 647 -2.56 -20.02 -28.20
CA ALA A 647 -2.51 -18.86 -29.08
C ALA A 647 -3.71 -18.75 -30.05
N ALA A 648 -4.33 -19.87 -30.46
CA ALA A 648 -5.44 -19.85 -31.42
C ALA A 648 -6.76 -19.42 -30.75
N ALA A 649 -6.98 -19.86 -29.51
CA ALA A 649 -8.18 -19.55 -28.75
C ALA A 649 -8.10 -18.19 -28.01
N LEU A 650 -6.89 -17.64 -27.84
CA LEU A 650 -6.66 -16.43 -27.05
C LEU A 650 -7.29 -15.18 -27.68
N ARG A 651 -7.84 -14.31 -26.82
CA ARG A 651 -8.28 -12.95 -27.15
C ARG A 651 -7.65 -11.98 -26.16
N ALA A 652 -7.39 -10.77 -26.63
CA ALA A 652 -6.96 -9.65 -25.81
C ALA A 652 -8.07 -8.59 -25.77
N THR A 653 -8.44 -8.17 -24.56
CA THR A 653 -9.45 -7.14 -24.34
C THR A 653 -8.90 -6.09 -23.40
N ASP A 654 -8.92 -4.83 -23.80
CA ASP A 654 -8.75 -3.71 -22.89
C ASP A 654 -9.97 -3.63 -21.98
N ILE A 655 -9.77 -4.00 -20.72
CA ILE A 655 -10.84 -4.13 -19.73
C ILE A 655 -11.38 -2.77 -19.26
N LEU A 656 -10.61 -1.69 -19.41
CA LEU A 656 -11.04 -0.35 -19.00
C LEU A 656 -12.06 0.24 -19.97
N ASN A 657 -11.83 0.02 -21.27
CA ASN A 657 -12.67 0.57 -22.33
C ASN A 657 -13.59 -0.47 -22.97
N ASP A 658 -13.54 -1.73 -22.50
CA ASP A 658 -14.25 -2.87 -23.09
C ASP A 658 -13.97 -3.03 -24.61
N THR A 659 -12.74 -2.75 -25.05
CA THR A 659 -12.36 -2.81 -26.46
C THR A 659 -11.48 -4.01 -26.77
N ARG A 660 -11.75 -4.69 -27.88
CA ARG A 660 -10.93 -5.80 -28.34
C ARG A 660 -9.64 -5.28 -28.96
N VAL A 661 -8.52 -5.83 -28.51
CA VAL A 661 -7.20 -5.61 -29.11
C VAL A 661 -6.92 -6.72 -30.13
N ALA A 662 -6.57 -6.32 -31.35
CA ALA A 662 -6.27 -7.27 -32.41
C ALA A 662 -4.90 -7.94 -32.13
N LEU A 663 -4.90 -9.27 -32.14
CA LEU A 663 -3.70 -10.09 -32.02
C LEU A 663 -3.33 -10.63 -33.41
N GLN A 664 -2.08 -10.46 -33.80
CA GLN A 664 -1.50 -11.05 -35.00
C GLN A 664 -0.54 -12.15 -34.59
N ARG A 665 -0.58 -13.30 -35.27
CA ARG A 665 0.33 -14.40 -34.97
C ARG A 665 1.62 -14.26 -35.78
N ASP A 666 2.75 -14.32 -35.09
CA ASP A 666 4.08 -14.34 -35.70
C ASP A 666 4.90 -15.49 -35.09
N GLY A 667 4.92 -16.62 -35.79
CA GLY A 667 5.49 -17.88 -35.30
C GLY A 667 4.87 -18.33 -33.98
N ASP A 668 5.71 -18.35 -32.94
CA ASP A 668 5.38 -18.73 -31.56
C ASP A 668 4.93 -17.55 -30.68
N THR A 669 4.85 -16.36 -31.25
CA THR A 669 4.44 -15.13 -30.55
C THR A 669 3.13 -14.58 -31.09
N LEU A 670 2.50 -13.73 -30.29
CA LEU A 670 1.40 -12.87 -30.70
C LEU A 670 1.85 -11.42 -30.59
N SER A 671 1.50 -10.60 -31.58
CA SER A 671 1.79 -9.18 -31.58
C SER A 671 0.50 -8.34 -31.62
N ALA A 672 0.54 -7.19 -30.95
CA ALA A 672 -0.56 -6.22 -30.91
C ALA A 672 -0.02 -4.80 -31.05
N ALA A 673 -0.49 -4.08 -32.06
CA ALA A 673 -0.25 -2.65 -32.16
C ALA A 673 -1.21 -1.93 -31.20
N VAL A 674 -0.65 -1.21 -30.23
CA VAL A 674 -1.43 -0.50 -29.21
C VAL A 674 -0.98 0.94 -29.09
N ARG A 675 -1.95 1.83 -28.82
CA ARG A 675 -1.71 3.25 -28.56
C ARG A 675 -2.10 3.55 -27.12
N LEU A 676 -1.15 4.04 -26.33
CA LEU A 676 -1.38 4.45 -24.96
C LEU A 676 -1.52 5.97 -24.87
N PRO A 677 -2.57 6.50 -24.23
CA PRO A 677 -2.68 7.93 -23.95
C PRO A 677 -1.51 8.47 -23.11
N ALA A 678 -1.31 9.78 -23.13
CA ALA A 678 -0.44 10.47 -22.17
C ALA A 678 -0.87 10.13 -20.74
N ASP A 679 0.08 9.81 -19.86
CA ASP A 679 -0.19 9.38 -18.49
C ASP A 679 -1.21 8.22 -18.36
N GLY A 680 -1.36 7.44 -19.43
CA GLY A 680 -2.36 6.39 -19.56
C GLY A 680 -1.87 5.02 -19.08
N VAL A 681 -2.82 4.16 -18.77
CA VAL A 681 -2.60 2.72 -18.55
C VAL A 681 -3.52 1.94 -19.47
N LEU A 682 -3.00 0.87 -20.05
CA LEU A 682 -3.77 -0.14 -20.75
C LEU A 682 -3.81 -1.40 -19.87
N ALA A 683 -5.00 -1.93 -19.58
CA ALA A 683 -5.17 -3.15 -18.79
C ALA A 683 -5.81 -4.23 -19.66
N LEU A 684 -4.98 -5.18 -20.11
CA LEU A 684 -5.37 -6.24 -21.03
C LEU A 684 -5.71 -7.52 -20.29
N GLN A 685 -6.92 -8.02 -20.53
CA GLN A 685 -7.30 -9.40 -20.22
C GLN A 685 -6.91 -10.29 -21.39
N LEU A 686 -6.08 -11.31 -21.12
CA LEU A 686 -5.73 -12.39 -22.03
C LEU A 686 -6.52 -13.64 -21.64
N ALA A 687 -7.55 -13.96 -22.42
CA ALA A 687 -8.46 -15.05 -22.12
C ALA A 687 -9.12 -15.60 -23.39
N THR A 688 -9.62 -16.84 -23.32
CA THR A 688 -10.62 -17.33 -24.28
C THR A 688 -11.96 -16.60 -24.07
N PRO A 689 -12.85 -16.55 -25.09
CA PRO A 689 -14.17 -15.95 -24.93
C PRO A 689 -14.96 -16.52 -23.73
N ALA A 690 -14.91 -17.84 -23.53
CA ALA A 690 -15.59 -18.50 -22.40
C ALA A 690 -15.01 -18.08 -21.04
N GLN A 691 -13.68 -18.02 -20.89
CA GLN A 691 -13.04 -17.53 -19.66
C GLN A 691 -13.43 -16.07 -19.37
N SER A 692 -13.39 -15.20 -20.39
CA SER A 692 -13.80 -13.80 -20.25
C SER A 692 -15.27 -13.66 -19.85
N ALA A 693 -16.16 -14.44 -20.47
CA ALA A 693 -17.58 -14.47 -20.14
C ALA A 693 -17.83 -14.93 -18.69
N ARG A 694 -17.15 -15.98 -18.22
CA ARG A 694 -17.24 -16.42 -16.81
C ARG A 694 -16.76 -15.34 -15.84
N TRP A 695 -15.63 -14.70 -16.12
CA TRP A 695 -15.12 -13.61 -15.29
C TRP A 695 -16.13 -12.45 -15.20
N ARG A 696 -16.71 -12.03 -16.33
CA ARG A 696 -17.74 -10.99 -16.37
C ARG A 696 -19.00 -11.39 -15.60
N ALA A 697 -19.45 -12.63 -15.75
CA ALA A 697 -20.60 -13.15 -15.02
C ALA A 697 -20.36 -13.17 -13.49
N ARG A 698 -19.17 -13.57 -13.04
CA ARG A 698 -18.78 -13.52 -11.62
C ARG A 698 -18.69 -12.08 -11.10
N ALA A 699 -18.16 -11.16 -11.90
CA ALA A 699 -18.14 -9.74 -11.52
C ALA A 699 -19.56 -9.15 -11.37
N ALA A 700 -20.50 -9.53 -12.26
CA ALA A 700 -21.91 -9.17 -12.12
C ALA A 700 -22.54 -9.75 -10.86
N LEU A 701 -22.28 -11.04 -10.56
CA LEU A 701 -22.76 -11.69 -9.35
C LEU A 701 -22.20 -11.03 -8.09
N ALA A 702 -20.90 -10.74 -8.05
CA ALA A 702 -20.26 -10.08 -6.91
C ALA A 702 -20.83 -8.68 -6.66
N ALA A 703 -21.10 -7.90 -7.72
CA ALA A 703 -21.76 -6.59 -7.60
C ALA A 703 -23.18 -6.73 -7.02
N PHE A 704 -23.96 -7.71 -7.49
CA PHE A 704 -25.29 -8.02 -6.96
C PHE A 704 -25.26 -8.41 -5.49
N GLU A 705 -24.39 -9.35 -5.11
CA GLU A 705 -24.29 -9.88 -3.75
C GLU A 705 -23.82 -8.80 -2.77
N SER A 706 -22.78 -8.04 -3.11
CA SER A 706 -22.29 -6.92 -2.31
C SER A 706 -23.37 -5.84 -2.14
N GLY A 707 -24.08 -5.52 -3.22
CA GLY A 707 -25.23 -4.62 -3.24
C GLY A 707 -26.33 -5.05 -2.29
N ARG A 708 -26.77 -6.30 -2.41
CA ARG A 708 -27.83 -6.88 -1.59
C ARG A 708 -27.42 -6.94 -0.11
N HIS A 709 -26.22 -7.42 0.17
CA HIS A 709 -25.69 -7.56 1.53
C HIS A 709 -25.76 -6.23 2.29
N MET A 710 -25.25 -5.15 1.70
CA MET A 710 -25.28 -3.88 2.41
C MET A 710 -26.66 -3.17 2.36
N ARG A 711 -27.58 -3.50 1.43
CA ARG A 711 -29.00 -3.12 1.59
C ARG A 711 -29.64 -3.80 2.80
N ASP A 712 -29.32 -5.06 3.03
CA ASP A 712 -29.79 -5.81 4.21
C ASP A 712 -29.19 -5.23 5.50
N LEU A 713 -27.91 -4.86 5.47
CA LEU A 713 -27.21 -4.19 6.57
C LEU A 713 -27.81 -2.82 6.94
N ASP A 714 -28.17 -2.04 5.92
CA ASP A 714 -28.74 -0.70 6.05
C ASP A 714 -30.24 -0.69 6.29
N ARG A 715 -30.89 -1.86 6.29
CA ARG A 715 -32.33 -1.99 6.47
C ARG A 715 -32.76 -1.35 7.80
N GLY A 716 -33.69 -0.40 7.72
CA GLY A 716 -34.20 0.33 8.89
C GLY A 716 -33.30 1.46 9.37
N ARG A 717 -32.17 1.77 8.69
CA ARG A 717 -31.45 3.01 8.95
C ARG A 717 -32.34 4.22 8.63
N PRO A 718 -32.41 5.24 9.51
CA PRO A 718 -33.18 6.44 9.25
C PRO A 718 -32.54 7.28 8.14
N ALA A 719 -33.30 8.22 7.59
CA ALA A 719 -32.76 9.19 6.65
C ALA A 719 -31.65 10.01 7.32
N ARG A 720 -30.59 10.35 6.57
CA ARG A 720 -29.47 11.14 7.09
C ARG A 720 -29.14 12.31 6.17
N PRO A 721 -28.82 13.50 6.70
CA PRO A 721 -28.32 14.60 5.87
C PRO A 721 -26.96 14.19 5.28
N VAL A 722 -26.73 14.47 3.99
CA VAL A 722 -25.53 14.02 3.27
C VAL A 722 -24.26 14.61 3.88
N HIS A 723 -24.21 15.94 4.00
CA HIS A 723 -22.99 16.68 4.37
C HIS A 723 -22.79 16.89 5.87
N TRP A 724 -23.71 16.42 6.71
CA TRP A 724 -23.71 16.67 8.15
C TRP A 724 -23.56 15.37 8.93
N ARG A 725 -22.41 15.20 9.59
CA ARG A 725 -22.10 14.01 10.37
C ARG A 725 -22.82 14.02 11.71
N ALA A 726 -23.63 13.00 11.95
CA ALA A 726 -24.39 12.83 13.19
C ALA A 726 -24.09 11.45 13.79
N PRO A 727 -23.17 11.37 14.77
CA PRO A 727 -22.80 10.09 15.38
C PRO A 727 -23.96 9.46 16.16
N ASP A 728 -24.89 10.27 16.66
CA ASP A 728 -26.08 9.85 17.39
C ASP A 728 -27.32 9.97 16.48
N ALA A 729 -28.00 8.86 16.22
CA ALA A 729 -29.01 8.71 15.16
C ALA A 729 -30.33 9.50 15.36
N ALA A 730 -30.39 10.46 16.27
CA ALA A 730 -31.61 11.19 16.63
C ALA A 730 -31.80 12.48 15.79
N LEU A 731 -31.68 12.34 14.46
CA LEU A 731 -31.98 13.38 13.50
C LEU A 731 -33.22 13.02 12.67
N GLU A 732 -34.07 14.01 12.42
CA GLU A 732 -35.19 13.89 11.48
C GLU A 732 -35.21 15.06 10.50
N ARG A 733 -35.84 14.84 9.34
CA ARG A 733 -36.09 15.93 8.40
C ARG A 733 -37.21 16.81 8.95
N ALA A 734 -37.03 18.13 8.88
CA ALA A 734 -38.06 19.07 9.28
C ALA A 734 -39.25 19.06 8.31
N ASP A 735 -40.43 19.45 8.81
CA ASP A 735 -41.65 19.57 8.02
C ASP A 735 -41.46 20.53 6.83
N GLY A 736 -41.94 20.14 5.65
CA GLY A 736 -41.69 20.88 4.40
C GLY A 736 -40.40 20.47 3.66
N GLY A 737 -39.64 19.52 4.20
CA GLY A 737 -38.55 18.84 3.48
C GLY A 737 -37.22 19.59 3.45
N ARG A 738 -37.10 20.72 4.16
CA ARG A 738 -35.85 21.47 4.35
C ARG A 738 -35.58 21.68 5.82
N GLY A 739 -34.36 21.41 6.25
CA GLY A 739 -33.96 21.48 7.65
C GLY A 739 -33.91 20.14 8.36
N VAL A 740 -33.34 20.18 9.56
CA VAL A 740 -33.07 19.03 10.42
C VAL A 740 -33.55 19.28 11.84
N VAL A 741 -34.07 18.23 12.47
CA VAL A 741 -34.57 18.24 13.85
C VAL A 741 -33.65 17.40 14.72
N LEU A 742 -33.03 18.02 15.72
CA LEU A 742 -32.25 17.35 16.76
C LEU A 742 -33.19 17.00 17.91
N LYS A 743 -33.30 15.71 18.25
CA LYS A 743 -34.11 15.23 19.37
C LYS A 743 -33.26 14.94 20.61
N ALA A 744 -33.56 15.67 21.67
CA ALA A 744 -32.96 15.57 23.01
C ALA A 744 -32.68 14.17 23.60
N GLU A 745 -33.43 13.14 23.18
CA GLU A 745 -33.50 11.83 23.81
C GLU A 745 -32.13 11.11 23.88
N THR A 746 -31.18 11.47 23.00
CA THR A 746 -29.86 10.85 22.93
C THR A 746 -28.69 11.85 22.93
N ALA A 747 -28.86 13.06 23.46
CA ALA A 747 -27.83 14.11 23.42
C ALA A 747 -27.28 14.40 22.00
N PRO A 748 -28.15 14.63 21.01
CA PRO A 748 -27.78 14.64 19.60
C PRO A 748 -26.78 15.74 19.29
N SER A 749 -25.88 15.42 18.36
CA SER A 749 -25.02 16.41 17.72
C SER A 749 -24.94 16.14 16.22
N MET A 750 -24.70 17.21 15.46
CA MET A 750 -24.34 17.11 14.05
C MET A 750 -23.22 18.09 13.73
N SER A 751 -22.30 17.70 12.87
CA SER A 751 -21.12 18.50 12.55
C SER A 751 -20.78 18.51 11.06
N GLN A 752 -20.18 19.62 10.61
CA GLN A 752 -19.58 19.75 9.29
C GLN A 752 -18.24 20.50 9.41
N TRP A 753 -17.25 20.07 8.64
CA TRP A 753 -16.02 20.85 8.44
C TRP A 753 -16.25 21.88 7.33
N VAL A 754 -16.13 23.16 7.68
CA VAL A 754 -16.24 24.30 6.77
C VAL A 754 -14.84 24.73 6.37
N MET A 755 -14.49 24.52 5.09
CA MET A 755 -13.14 24.75 4.59
C MET A 755 -12.95 26.20 4.11
N LEU A 756 -12.03 26.93 4.73
CA LEU A 756 -11.90 28.38 4.55
C LEU A 756 -10.67 28.80 3.74
N PHE A 757 -9.49 28.28 4.03
CA PHE A 757 -8.23 28.68 3.38
C PHE A 757 -8.00 30.19 3.32
N GLN A 758 -8.23 30.90 4.43
CA GLN A 758 -7.94 32.32 4.50
C GLN A 758 -6.43 32.56 4.25
N ASP A 759 -6.14 33.56 3.43
CA ASP A 759 -4.81 34.14 3.19
C ASP A 759 -4.42 35.14 4.28
N GLN A 760 -5.41 35.85 4.83
CA GLN A 760 -5.30 36.81 5.92
C GLN A 760 -6.48 36.66 6.90
N PRO A 761 -6.30 37.00 8.19
CA PRO A 761 -7.38 36.92 9.17
C PRO A 761 -8.62 37.70 8.72
N ARG A 762 -9.75 37.02 8.63
CA ARG A 762 -11.06 37.62 8.32
C ARG A 762 -12.13 37.09 9.26
N ALA A 763 -13.01 37.98 9.71
CA ALA A 763 -14.17 37.60 10.51
C ALA A 763 -15.12 36.73 9.68
N VAL A 764 -15.66 35.69 10.31
CA VAL A 764 -16.64 34.79 9.69
C VAL A 764 -17.99 35.05 10.33
N THR A 765 -19.01 35.31 9.52
CA THR A 765 -20.38 35.49 9.99
C THR A 765 -21.09 34.15 9.92
N LEU A 766 -21.49 33.60 11.06
CA LEU A 766 -22.35 32.42 11.17
C LEU A 766 -23.80 32.87 11.26
N ARG A 767 -24.64 32.38 10.35
CA ARG A 767 -26.09 32.61 10.37
C ARG A 767 -26.81 31.30 10.64
N VAL A 768 -27.81 31.36 11.49
CA VAL A 768 -28.55 30.18 11.98
C VAL A 768 -30.02 30.50 11.95
N ARG A 769 -30.81 29.72 11.22
CA ARG A 769 -32.27 29.78 11.29
C ARG A 769 -32.77 28.61 12.12
N ALA A 770 -33.23 28.91 13.34
CA ALA A 770 -33.59 27.91 14.32
C ALA A 770 -35.03 28.10 14.85
N ALA A 771 -35.70 27.00 15.18
CA ALA A 771 -36.92 26.94 15.97
C ALA A 771 -36.73 25.91 17.11
N ALA A 772 -37.50 26.02 18.18
CA ALA A 772 -37.44 25.04 19.27
C ALA A 772 -38.80 24.74 19.87
N ALA A 773 -38.94 23.54 20.43
CA ALA A 773 -40.10 23.13 21.21
C ALA A 773 -39.64 22.43 22.50
N GLY A 774 -40.00 23.02 23.65
CA GLY A 774 -39.82 22.41 24.98
C GLY A 774 -38.38 22.24 25.46
N LEU A 775 -37.45 23.13 25.04
CA LEU A 775 -36.05 23.13 25.51
C LEU A 775 -35.90 23.81 26.89
N ASP A 776 -36.34 23.19 27.98
CA ASP A 776 -36.55 23.86 29.29
C ASP A 776 -35.35 23.82 30.29
N ARG A 777 -34.10 23.70 29.82
CA ARG A 777 -32.86 23.56 30.66
C ARG A 777 -32.02 24.84 30.74
N PRO A 778 -30.98 24.92 31.62
CA PRO A 778 -30.21 26.15 31.82
C PRO A 778 -29.52 26.64 30.54
N ALA A 779 -29.20 27.94 30.51
CA ALA A 779 -28.39 28.57 29.47
C ALA A 779 -27.14 27.74 29.13
N GLY A 780 -26.80 27.67 27.84
CA GLY A 780 -25.71 26.84 27.32
C GLY A 780 -26.01 25.35 27.19
N ALA A 781 -27.26 24.90 27.38
CA ALA A 781 -27.68 23.51 27.15
C ALA A 781 -27.81 23.15 25.66
N VAL A 782 -28.03 24.14 24.80
CA VAL A 782 -28.18 24.00 23.35
C VAL A 782 -27.38 25.11 22.68
N GLY A 783 -26.68 24.77 21.60
CA GLY A 783 -25.78 25.73 20.98
C GLY A 783 -25.12 25.21 19.72
N ILE A 784 -24.22 26.05 19.23
CA ILE A 784 -23.29 25.72 18.15
C ILE A 784 -21.87 25.91 18.67
N VAL A 785 -21.06 24.86 18.59
CA VAL A 785 -19.61 24.95 18.81
C VAL A 785 -18.92 25.15 17.46
N CYS A 786 -18.10 26.18 17.37
CA CYS A 786 -17.20 26.42 16.25
C CYS A 786 -15.77 26.16 16.72
N ARG A 787 -15.18 25.04 16.29
CA ARG A 787 -13.77 24.75 16.52
C ARG A 787 -12.96 25.36 15.39
N LYS A 788 -12.41 26.55 15.64
CA LYS A 788 -11.51 27.28 14.75
C LYS A 788 -10.21 26.53 14.61
N ALA A 789 -9.69 26.44 13.40
CA ALA A 789 -8.48 25.70 13.13
C ALA A 789 -7.55 26.47 12.16
N TRP A 790 -6.28 26.58 12.53
CA TRP A 790 -5.23 27.24 11.75
C TRP A 790 -3.90 26.48 11.89
N VAL A 791 -2.93 26.83 11.06
CA VAL A 791 -1.62 26.16 11.01
C VAL A 791 -0.50 27.17 11.10
N SER A 792 0.60 26.80 11.77
CA SER A 792 1.92 27.41 11.59
C SER A 792 2.76 26.52 10.66
N PRO A 793 4.01 26.89 10.32
CA PRO A 793 4.92 25.99 9.60
C PRO A 793 5.18 24.66 10.32
N SER A 794 4.88 24.54 11.61
CA SER A 794 5.21 23.35 12.41
C SER A 794 4.00 22.70 13.10
N TYR A 795 2.93 23.46 13.42
CA TYR A 795 1.83 22.92 14.22
C TYR A 795 0.45 23.24 13.65
N THR A 796 -0.50 22.38 13.99
CA THR A 796 -1.93 22.65 13.85
C THR A 796 -2.50 23.11 15.19
N TYR A 797 -3.28 24.18 15.15
CA TYR A 797 -3.90 24.78 16.33
C TYR A 797 -5.42 24.70 16.26
N TYR A 798 -6.04 24.59 17.44
CA TYR A 798 -7.48 24.59 17.59
C TYR A 798 -7.92 25.53 18.70
N LYS A 799 -9.01 26.27 18.48
CA LYS A 799 -9.69 27.06 19.52
C LYS A 799 -11.19 26.93 19.37
N GLU A 800 -11.86 26.50 20.43
CA GLU A 800 -13.30 26.38 20.45
C GLU A 800 -13.96 27.70 20.89
N GLU A 801 -15.08 28.00 20.26
CA GLU A 801 -15.98 29.09 20.62
C GLU A 801 -17.41 28.55 20.56
N THR A 802 -18.18 28.78 21.62
CA THR A 802 -19.56 28.27 21.74
C THR A 802 -20.54 29.43 21.64
N PHE A 803 -21.51 29.32 20.74
CA PHE A 803 -22.62 30.23 20.57
C PHE A 803 -23.89 29.58 21.12
N GLU A 804 -24.45 30.16 22.19
CA GLU A 804 -25.67 29.64 22.80
C GLU A 804 -26.90 29.99 21.95
N LEU A 805 -27.79 29.01 21.79
CA LEU A 805 -29.10 29.25 21.19
C LEU A 805 -30.14 29.50 22.30
N PRO A 806 -31.21 30.27 22.03
CA PRO A 806 -32.28 30.48 23.01
C PRO A 806 -32.86 29.16 23.52
N VAL A 807 -33.23 29.12 24.79
CA VAL A 807 -33.96 28.00 25.42
C VAL A 807 -35.47 28.27 25.42
N GLY A 808 -36.29 27.23 25.64
CA GLY A 808 -37.75 27.28 25.62
C GLY A 808 -38.37 26.91 24.26
N THR A 809 -39.60 27.38 24.03
CA THR A 809 -40.34 27.16 22.78
C THR A 809 -40.35 28.43 21.95
N TYR A 810 -39.98 28.34 20.67
CA TYR A 810 -40.01 29.45 19.75
C TYR A 810 -40.13 29.05 18.28
N GLU A 811 -40.86 29.87 17.53
CA GLU A 811 -40.94 29.81 16.06
C GLU A 811 -39.61 30.16 15.39
N ALA A 812 -39.48 29.77 14.12
CA ALA A 812 -38.28 29.99 13.31
C ALA A 812 -37.81 31.45 13.35
N ARG A 813 -36.58 31.67 13.81
CA ARG A 813 -35.93 32.98 13.87
C ARG A 813 -34.52 32.91 13.33
N ASP A 814 -34.06 34.02 12.77
CA ASP A 814 -32.70 34.17 12.27
C ASP A 814 -31.79 34.72 13.38
N LEU A 815 -30.66 34.04 13.59
CA LEU A 815 -29.61 34.41 14.54
C LEU A 815 -28.33 34.61 13.75
N SER A 816 -27.52 35.59 14.15
CA SER A 816 -26.25 35.91 13.50
C SER A 816 -25.17 36.07 14.56
N PHE A 817 -24.06 35.39 14.36
CA PHE A 817 -22.89 35.42 15.23
C PHE A 817 -21.65 35.78 14.41
N THR A 818 -20.70 36.46 15.04
CA THR A 818 -19.43 36.81 14.41
C THR A 818 -18.32 36.01 15.07
N ILE A 819 -17.60 35.24 14.28
CA ILE A 819 -16.44 34.45 14.67
C ILE A 819 -15.20 35.24 14.28
N THR A 820 -14.37 35.58 15.27
CA THR A 820 -13.10 36.30 15.04
C THR A 820 -11.90 35.39 15.33
N SER A 821 -10.82 35.64 14.60
CA SER A 821 -9.54 34.97 14.77
C SER A 821 -8.43 35.96 14.47
N GLU A 822 -7.38 35.95 15.29
CA GLU A 822 -6.14 36.70 15.04
C GLU A 822 -5.28 36.05 13.95
N GLN A 823 -5.53 34.76 13.68
CA GLN A 823 -4.81 33.96 12.69
C GLN A 823 -5.71 33.66 11.49
N PRO A 824 -5.15 33.58 10.26
CA PRO A 824 -5.92 33.18 9.09
C PRO A 824 -6.43 31.74 9.26
N LEU A 825 -7.75 31.57 9.20
CA LEU A 825 -8.37 30.27 9.43
C LEU A 825 -8.21 29.36 8.22
N ARG A 826 -7.82 28.10 8.47
CA ARG A 826 -7.86 27.03 7.48
C ARG A 826 -9.24 26.42 7.38
N ALA A 827 -9.85 26.10 8.52
CA ALA A 827 -11.18 25.54 8.58
C ALA A 827 -11.87 25.86 9.90
N ILE A 828 -13.18 25.63 9.95
CA ILE A 828 -13.98 25.62 11.18
C ILE A 828 -14.78 24.32 11.20
N GLN A 829 -14.65 23.51 12.26
CA GLN A 829 -15.64 22.46 12.51
C GLN A 829 -16.83 23.09 13.21
N VAL A 830 -17.99 23.09 12.56
CA VAL A 830 -19.23 23.62 13.14
C VAL A 830 -20.05 22.45 13.65
N THR A 831 -20.43 22.49 14.92
CA THR A 831 -21.20 21.42 15.57
C THR A 831 -22.43 21.99 16.27
N ALA A 832 -23.62 21.65 15.79
CA ALA A 832 -24.86 21.90 16.52
C ALA A 832 -25.11 20.77 17.52
N PHE A 833 -25.53 21.10 18.75
CA PHE A 833 -25.70 20.11 19.81
C PHE A 833 -26.89 20.41 20.74
N ILE A 834 -27.42 19.35 21.35
CA ILE A 834 -28.24 19.40 22.56
C ILE A 834 -27.52 18.58 23.65
N LYS A 835 -27.18 19.20 24.79
CA LYS A 835 -26.51 18.49 25.89
C LYS A 835 -27.39 17.38 26.46
N ALA A 836 -26.75 16.30 26.90
CA ALA A 836 -27.41 15.14 27.50
C ALA A 836 -28.38 15.53 28.63
N GLY A 837 -29.56 14.91 28.59
CA GLY A 837 -30.64 15.12 29.57
C GLY A 837 -31.49 16.37 29.32
N THR A 838 -31.18 17.22 28.34
CA THR A 838 -32.01 18.39 28.01
C THR A 838 -33.21 17.97 27.17
N PRO A 839 -34.46 17.91 27.70
CA PRO A 839 -35.62 17.51 26.91
C PRO A 839 -35.95 18.57 25.85
N GLY A 840 -36.70 18.18 24.82
CA GLY A 840 -37.18 19.08 23.76
C GLY A 840 -36.60 18.78 22.38
N ARG A 841 -36.88 19.69 21.44
CA ARG A 841 -36.45 19.59 20.04
C ARG A 841 -35.88 20.91 19.56
N LEU A 842 -34.78 20.84 18.82
CA LEU A 842 -34.22 21.96 18.07
C LEU A 842 -34.38 21.67 16.58
N THR A 843 -35.06 22.56 15.86
CA THR A 843 -35.17 22.51 14.41
C THR A 843 -34.25 23.56 13.80
N LEU A 844 -33.37 23.14 12.90
CA LEU A 844 -32.46 24.00 12.14
C LEU A 844 -32.88 23.97 10.67
N SER A 845 -33.33 25.09 10.14
CA SER A 845 -33.71 25.23 8.73
C SER A 845 -32.59 25.80 7.87
N GLU A 846 -31.62 26.49 8.49
CA GLU A 846 -30.43 27.00 7.84
C GLU A 846 -29.26 27.09 8.82
N LEU A 847 -28.08 26.70 8.37
CA LEU A 847 -26.79 26.99 8.99
C LEU A 847 -25.82 27.41 7.89
N SER A 848 -25.62 28.72 7.72
CA SER A 848 -24.82 29.33 6.66
C SER A 848 -23.64 30.12 7.22
N MET A 849 -22.57 30.25 6.45
CA MET A 849 -21.40 31.04 6.86
C MET A 849 -20.84 31.89 5.71
N THR A 850 -20.34 33.08 6.04
CA THR A 850 -19.65 33.97 5.09
C THR A 850 -18.35 34.47 5.69
N ASP A 851 -17.28 34.57 4.90
CA ASP A 851 -15.95 35.02 5.38
C ASP A 851 -15.55 36.40 4.84
N GLY A 852 -16.54 37.17 4.37
CA GLY A 852 -16.35 38.47 3.72
C GLY A 852 -15.82 38.41 2.29
N GLY A 853 -15.20 37.30 1.86
CA GLY A 853 -14.77 37.08 0.47
C GLY A 853 -15.73 36.20 -0.34
N ARG A 854 -16.45 35.29 0.34
CA ARG A 854 -17.44 34.38 -0.24
C ARG A 854 -18.81 34.59 0.40
N THR A 855 -19.85 34.41 -0.42
CA THR A 855 -21.25 34.59 -0.02
C THR A 855 -21.84 33.39 0.72
N GLU A 856 -21.23 32.22 0.60
CA GLU A 856 -21.53 30.99 1.35
C GLU A 856 -20.27 30.11 1.31
N VAL A 857 -19.97 29.43 2.43
CA VAL A 857 -18.85 28.48 2.53
C VAL A 857 -19.26 27.14 3.15
N VAL A 858 -20.47 27.03 3.71
CA VAL A 858 -21.05 25.78 4.18
C VAL A 858 -21.61 25.01 2.98
N VAL A 859 -21.39 23.69 2.95
CA VAL A 859 -22.00 22.81 1.96
C VAL A 859 -23.38 22.40 2.44
N ASP A 860 -24.39 22.55 1.58
CA ASP A 860 -25.80 22.30 1.87
C ASP A 860 -26.28 22.95 3.19
N PRO A 861 -26.25 24.30 3.29
CA PRO A 861 -26.61 25.03 4.51
C PRO A 861 -28.10 24.89 4.87
N GLN A 862 -28.95 24.47 3.93
CA GLN A 862 -30.40 24.30 4.11
C GLN A 862 -30.83 22.84 4.30
N PHE A 863 -29.87 21.91 4.39
CA PHE A 863 -30.14 20.48 4.59
C PHE A 863 -31.08 19.92 3.52
N ALA A 864 -30.86 20.29 2.25
CA ALA A 864 -31.66 19.85 1.12
C ALA A 864 -31.30 18.43 0.65
N GLU A 865 -30.08 17.98 0.92
CA GLU A 865 -29.56 16.70 0.45
C GLU A 865 -29.58 15.65 1.54
N TRP A 866 -30.26 14.53 1.26
CA TRP A 866 -30.43 13.43 2.21
C TRP A 866 -30.20 12.09 1.56
N TYR A 867 -29.51 11.23 2.30
CA TYR A 867 -29.52 9.80 2.07
C TYR A 867 -30.84 9.23 2.57
N GLU A 868 -31.72 8.90 1.62
CA GLU A 868 -33.02 8.28 1.93
C GLU A 868 -32.83 6.83 2.43
N PRO A 869 -33.71 6.36 3.34
CA PRO A 869 -33.70 4.97 3.80
C PRO A 869 -33.83 3.98 2.66
N VAL A 870 -33.29 2.79 2.86
CA VAL A 870 -33.59 1.64 1.98
C VAL A 870 -35.12 1.41 2.03
N PRO A 871 -35.82 1.44 0.88
CA PRO A 871 -37.26 1.29 0.87
C PRO A 871 -37.64 -0.11 1.39
N PRO A 872 -38.84 -0.27 1.99
CA PRO A 872 -39.34 -1.59 2.33
C PRO A 872 -39.32 -2.50 1.10
N MET A 873 -38.74 -3.69 1.25
CA MET A 873 -38.72 -4.67 0.16
C MET A 873 -40.15 -5.14 -0.12
N THR A 874 -40.73 -4.66 -1.22
CA THR A 874 -42.01 -5.15 -1.71
C THR A 874 -41.88 -6.58 -2.22
N ALA A 875 -43.01 -7.28 -2.35
CA ALA A 875 -43.02 -8.64 -2.89
C ALA A 875 -42.41 -8.68 -4.31
N ALA A 876 -42.63 -7.63 -5.11
CA ALA A 876 -42.08 -7.48 -6.46
C ALA A 876 -40.55 -7.34 -6.43
N LEU A 877 -40.01 -6.44 -5.61
CA LEU A 877 -38.56 -6.27 -5.46
C LEU A 877 -37.88 -7.56 -4.95
N THR A 878 -38.48 -8.21 -3.95
CA THR A 878 -37.96 -9.47 -3.40
C THR A 878 -37.93 -10.59 -4.45
N ALA A 879 -39.01 -10.75 -5.22
CA ALA A 879 -39.09 -11.74 -6.28
C ALA A 879 -38.08 -11.44 -7.41
N GLY A 880 -37.93 -10.17 -7.77
CA GLY A 880 -36.96 -9.70 -8.77
C GLY A 880 -35.52 -9.97 -8.35
N GLU A 881 -35.12 -9.64 -7.12
CA GLU A 881 -33.77 -9.93 -6.61
C GLU A 881 -33.49 -11.44 -6.56
N ALA A 882 -34.46 -12.23 -6.11
CA ALA A 882 -34.32 -13.68 -6.07
C ALA A 882 -34.18 -14.29 -7.48
N ALA A 883 -34.91 -13.78 -8.47
CA ALA A 883 -34.79 -14.20 -9.86
C ALA A 883 -33.43 -13.79 -10.45
N LEU A 884 -33.01 -12.55 -10.23
CA LEU A 884 -31.72 -12.04 -10.70
C LEU A 884 -30.56 -12.84 -10.11
N GLY A 885 -30.56 -13.08 -8.79
CA GLY A 885 -29.53 -13.87 -8.12
C GLY A 885 -29.39 -15.28 -8.70
N ARG A 886 -30.50 -16.01 -8.92
CA ARG A 886 -30.45 -17.34 -9.55
C ARG A 886 -29.88 -17.30 -10.96
N ALA A 887 -30.29 -16.33 -11.78
CA ALA A 887 -29.80 -16.20 -13.14
C ALA A 887 -28.29 -15.87 -13.18
N LEU A 888 -27.84 -14.96 -12.31
CA LEU A 888 -26.42 -14.59 -12.20
C LEU A 888 -25.56 -15.75 -11.69
N SER A 889 -25.99 -16.49 -10.67
CA SER A 889 -25.26 -17.68 -10.20
C SER A 889 -25.11 -18.73 -11.31
N GLY A 890 -26.19 -19.00 -12.06
CA GLY A 890 -26.12 -19.93 -13.18
C GLY A 890 -25.21 -19.47 -14.34
N LEU A 891 -25.03 -18.16 -14.51
CA LEU A 891 -24.06 -17.60 -15.47
C LEU A 891 -22.62 -17.70 -14.93
N ALA A 892 -22.40 -17.41 -13.65
CA ALA A 892 -21.09 -17.43 -13.01
C ALA A 892 -20.40 -18.80 -13.07
N ASP A 893 -21.17 -19.89 -13.02
CA ASP A 893 -20.65 -21.26 -13.05
C ASP A 893 -20.21 -21.71 -14.45
N ALA A 894 -20.93 -21.29 -15.49
CA ALA A 894 -20.84 -21.95 -16.81
C ALA A 894 -21.02 -21.02 -18.01
N ALA A 895 -20.84 -19.70 -17.87
CA ALA A 895 -20.96 -18.79 -19.01
C ALA A 895 -20.02 -19.17 -20.16
N GLY A 896 -20.57 -19.25 -21.38
CA GLY A 896 -19.85 -19.62 -22.58
C GLY A 896 -20.63 -19.28 -23.86
N PRO A 897 -20.07 -19.59 -25.04
CA PRO A 897 -20.70 -19.37 -26.34
C PRO A 897 -21.77 -20.44 -26.63
N ASP A 898 -22.80 -20.56 -25.79
CA ASP A 898 -23.84 -21.59 -25.89
C ASP A 898 -25.27 -21.08 -25.62
N ALA A 899 -26.26 -21.88 -26.05
CA ALA A 899 -27.67 -21.56 -25.91
C ALA A 899 -28.15 -21.53 -24.44
N ALA A 900 -27.49 -22.27 -23.54
CA ALA A 900 -27.82 -22.26 -22.12
C ALA A 900 -27.50 -20.89 -21.49
N THR A 901 -26.34 -20.33 -21.84
CA THR A 901 -25.93 -18.97 -21.47
C THR A 901 -26.90 -17.94 -22.03
N GLN A 902 -27.34 -18.08 -23.29
CA GLN A 902 -28.33 -17.18 -23.90
C GLN A 902 -29.67 -17.18 -23.13
N GLY A 903 -30.17 -18.36 -22.73
CA GLY A 903 -31.39 -18.48 -21.92
C GLY A 903 -31.27 -17.77 -20.58
N ARG A 904 -30.16 -17.99 -19.85
CA ARG A 904 -29.92 -17.34 -18.55
C ARG A 904 -29.71 -15.83 -18.67
N LEU A 905 -29.11 -15.35 -19.75
CA LEU A 905 -29.00 -13.91 -20.04
C LEU A 905 -30.39 -13.28 -20.21
N ALA A 906 -31.31 -13.96 -20.90
CA ALA A 906 -32.68 -13.48 -21.06
C ALA A 906 -33.41 -13.39 -19.71
N GLU A 907 -33.23 -14.39 -18.82
CA GLU A 907 -33.77 -14.38 -17.46
C GLU A 907 -33.20 -13.23 -16.63
N ALA A 908 -31.87 -13.04 -16.64
CA ALA A 908 -31.21 -11.94 -15.92
C ALA A 908 -31.69 -10.57 -16.42
N ALA A 909 -31.75 -10.37 -17.75
CA ALA A 909 -32.23 -9.12 -18.34
C ALA A 909 -33.70 -8.84 -18.02
N ALA A 910 -34.55 -9.86 -17.99
CA ALA A 910 -35.94 -9.73 -17.57
C ALA A 910 -36.05 -9.33 -16.09
N ALA A 911 -35.23 -9.93 -15.22
CA ALA A 911 -35.19 -9.59 -13.79
C ALA A 911 -34.69 -8.15 -13.56
N CYS A 912 -33.64 -7.69 -14.26
CA CYS A 912 -33.17 -6.31 -14.18
C CYS A 912 -34.27 -5.31 -14.58
N ARG A 913 -34.96 -5.54 -15.71
CA ARG A 913 -36.07 -4.69 -16.14
C ARG A 913 -37.20 -4.67 -15.11
N GLY A 914 -37.62 -5.83 -14.62
CA GLY A 914 -38.69 -5.93 -13.62
C GLY A 914 -38.34 -5.21 -12.31
N LEU A 915 -37.07 -5.22 -11.89
CA LEU A 915 -36.61 -4.46 -10.73
C LEU A 915 -36.70 -2.95 -10.95
N ARG A 916 -36.31 -2.43 -12.13
CA ARG A 916 -36.44 -1.00 -12.44
C ARG A 916 -37.91 -0.57 -12.48
N GLU A 917 -38.76 -1.33 -13.16
CA GLU A 917 -40.20 -1.08 -13.23
C GLU A 917 -40.85 -1.06 -11.84
N ALA A 918 -40.43 -1.97 -10.94
CA ALA A 918 -40.91 -1.99 -9.57
C ALA A 918 -40.48 -0.75 -8.77
N VAL A 919 -39.21 -0.32 -8.90
CA VAL A 919 -38.69 0.90 -8.25
C VAL A 919 -39.46 2.14 -8.72
N ASP A 920 -39.72 2.24 -10.02
CA ASP A 920 -40.44 3.35 -10.63
C ASP A 920 -41.91 3.38 -10.20
N ALA A 921 -42.59 2.23 -10.19
CA ALA A 921 -43.98 2.10 -9.77
C ALA A 921 -44.18 2.50 -8.29
N ASP A 922 -43.21 2.17 -7.43
CA ASP A 922 -43.26 2.49 -6.00
C ASP A 922 -42.83 3.95 -5.70
N GLY A 923 -42.29 4.68 -6.69
CA GLY A 923 -41.78 6.05 -6.51
C GLY A 923 -40.58 6.13 -5.56
N THR A 924 -39.85 5.02 -5.37
CA THR A 924 -38.80 4.87 -4.35
C THR A 924 -37.38 5.08 -4.89
N ALA A 925 -37.24 5.60 -6.11
CA ALA A 925 -35.97 5.75 -6.82
C ALA A 925 -34.83 6.36 -5.97
N LYS A 926 -35.12 7.36 -5.12
CA LYS A 926 -34.12 7.96 -4.22
C LYS A 926 -33.58 7.02 -3.13
N GLY A 927 -34.45 6.18 -2.56
CA GLY A 927 -34.07 5.15 -1.58
C GLY A 927 -33.48 3.90 -2.25
N ALA A 928 -33.91 3.60 -3.48
CA ALA A 928 -33.40 2.51 -4.30
C ALA A 928 -32.19 2.88 -5.17
N ARG A 929 -31.62 4.10 -5.01
CA ARG A 929 -30.52 4.63 -5.84
C ARG A 929 -29.35 3.65 -6.00
N ARG A 930 -29.04 2.93 -4.92
CA ARG A 930 -27.97 1.93 -4.91
C ARG A 930 -28.31 0.71 -5.76
N LEU A 931 -29.52 0.15 -5.61
CA LEU A 931 -29.98 -0.96 -6.45
C LEU A 931 -29.87 -0.57 -7.93
N LEU A 932 -30.29 0.65 -8.29
CA LEU A 932 -30.17 1.13 -9.67
C LEU A 932 -28.71 1.18 -10.16
N ARG A 933 -27.76 1.68 -9.34
CA ARG A 933 -26.33 1.64 -9.68
C ARG A 933 -25.77 0.23 -9.81
N ASP A 934 -26.20 -0.69 -8.94
CA ASP A 934 -25.80 -2.09 -9.01
C ASP A 934 -26.31 -2.72 -10.31
N LEU A 935 -27.56 -2.46 -10.69
CA LEU A 935 -28.13 -2.89 -11.97
C LEU A 935 -27.34 -2.35 -13.16
N ASP A 936 -26.94 -1.08 -13.15
CA ASP A 936 -26.11 -0.50 -14.22
C ASP A 936 -24.78 -1.27 -14.37
N THR A 937 -24.15 -1.63 -13.25
CA THR A 937 -22.89 -2.38 -13.25
C THR A 937 -23.08 -3.82 -13.72
N ILE A 938 -24.14 -4.48 -13.25
CA ILE A 938 -24.52 -5.84 -13.65
C ILE A 938 -24.77 -5.88 -15.17
N GLU A 939 -25.60 -4.96 -15.68
CA GLU A 939 -25.96 -4.91 -17.10
C GLU A 939 -24.74 -4.64 -18.00
N ARG A 940 -23.79 -3.79 -17.56
CA ARG A 940 -22.51 -3.60 -18.28
C ARG A 940 -21.74 -4.92 -18.42
N HIS A 941 -21.62 -5.70 -17.34
CA HIS A 941 -20.95 -7.00 -17.39
C HIS A 941 -21.72 -8.02 -18.25
N LEU A 942 -23.04 -8.09 -18.09
CA LEU A 942 -23.90 -8.99 -18.87
C LEU A 942 -23.87 -8.66 -20.37
N GLY A 943 -23.70 -7.39 -20.75
CA GLY A 943 -23.48 -7.00 -22.13
C GLY A 943 -22.27 -7.69 -22.75
N GLN A 944 -21.15 -7.76 -22.02
CA GLN A 944 -19.94 -8.47 -22.47
C GLN A 944 -20.13 -9.99 -22.52
N VAL A 945 -20.87 -10.56 -21.56
CA VAL A 945 -21.26 -11.98 -21.60
C VAL A 945 -22.12 -12.28 -22.84
N ALA A 946 -23.06 -11.38 -23.18
CA ALA A 946 -23.91 -11.52 -24.35
C ALA A 946 -23.12 -11.52 -25.65
N LEU A 947 -22.12 -10.63 -25.79
CA LEU A 947 -21.23 -10.64 -26.96
C LEU A 947 -20.55 -12.00 -27.14
N SER A 948 -20.06 -12.61 -26.07
CA SER A 948 -19.51 -13.97 -26.14
C SER A 948 -20.57 -15.04 -26.44
N ALA A 949 -21.72 -14.98 -25.77
CA ALA A 949 -22.79 -15.98 -25.90
C ALA A 949 -23.37 -16.07 -27.34
N TYR A 950 -23.41 -14.93 -28.03
CA TYR A 950 -23.87 -14.82 -29.41
C TYR A 950 -22.73 -14.77 -30.44
N SER A 951 -21.46 -14.89 -30.01
CA SER A 951 -20.27 -14.77 -30.86
C SER A 951 -20.27 -13.47 -31.69
N LEU A 952 -20.62 -12.37 -31.06
CA LEU A 952 -20.68 -11.03 -31.66
C LEU A 952 -19.43 -10.21 -31.32
N GLU A 953 -19.06 -9.33 -32.24
CA GLU A 953 -18.12 -8.26 -31.92
C GLU A 953 -18.84 -7.14 -31.15
N PRO A 954 -18.13 -6.34 -30.33
CA PRO A 954 -18.72 -5.14 -29.75
C PRO A 954 -19.21 -4.16 -30.83
N PRO A 955 -20.32 -3.44 -30.62
CA PRO A 955 -20.72 -2.36 -31.51
C PRO A 955 -19.66 -1.26 -31.54
N ARG A 956 -19.44 -0.63 -32.70
CA ARG A 956 -18.40 0.39 -32.88
C ARG A 956 -19.01 1.71 -33.33
N ILE A 957 -18.66 2.79 -32.63
CA ILE A 957 -18.94 4.15 -33.09
C ILE A 957 -17.78 4.59 -34.00
N VAL A 958 -18.12 5.07 -35.18
CA VAL A 958 -17.17 5.54 -36.19
C VAL A 958 -17.42 7.03 -36.43
N GLY A 959 -16.41 7.86 -36.17
CA GLY A 959 -16.51 9.30 -36.38
C GLY A 959 -15.30 10.03 -35.80
N PRO A 960 -15.29 11.37 -35.86
CA PRO A 960 -14.21 12.18 -35.27
C PRO A 960 -14.11 11.95 -33.77
N THR A 961 -12.89 11.70 -33.28
CA THR A 961 -12.59 11.58 -31.84
C THR A 961 -12.28 12.93 -31.19
N GLN A 962 -12.14 13.99 -32.00
CA GLN A 962 -11.94 15.37 -31.57
C GLN A 962 -12.87 16.29 -32.34
N ALA A 963 -13.36 17.33 -31.68
CA ALA A 963 -14.25 18.32 -32.25
C ALA A 963 -14.06 19.69 -31.59
N VAL A 964 -14.36 20.76 -32.31
CA VAL A 964 -14.28 22.13 -31.79
C VAL A 964 -15.54 22.42 -30.96
N PRO A 965 -15.44 23.07 -29.78
CA PRO A 965 -16.62 23.53 -29.05
C PRO A 965 -17.58 24.33 -29.94
N GLY A 966 -18.88 24.04 -29.84
CA GLY A 966 -19.93 24.64 -30.69
C GLY A 966 -20.11 24.01 -32.07
N SER A 967 -19.26 23.05 -32.47
CA SER A 967 -19.41 22.31 -33.73
C SER A 967 -20.44 21.18 -33.63
N THR A 968 -20.85 20.63 -34.78
CA THR A 968 -21.65 19.41 -34.85
C THR A 968 -20.87 18.36 -35.63
N ILE A 969 -20.70 17.17 -35.05
CA ILE A 969 -20.02 16.04 -35.68
C ILE A 969 -21.01 14.93 -36.02
N ALA A 970 -20.72 14.17 -37.08
CA ALA A 970 -21.47 12.98 -37.45
C ALA A 970 -20.75 11.74 -36.91
N LEU A 971 -21.50 10.88 -36.24
CA LEU A 971 -21.07 9.60 -35.72
C LEU A 971 -21.92 8.52 -36.42
N ALA A 972 -21.27 7.51 -36.98
CA ALA A 972 -21.90 6.31 -37.47
C ALA A 972 -21.78 5.19 -36.42
N MET A 973 -22.64 4.19 -36.49
CA MET A 973 -22.63 3.07 -35.56
C MET A 973 -22.71 1.75 -36.32
N ALA A 974 -21.62 0.99 -36.29
CA ALA A 974 -21.58 -0.36 -36.80
C ALA A 974 -22.05 -1.32 -35.71
N THR A 975 -23.20 -1.96 -35.92
CA THR A 975 -23.74 -2.97 -35.01
C THR A 975 -23.69 -4.37 -35.62
N PRO A 976 -23.31 -5.40 -34.84
CA PRO A 976 -23.46 -6.79 -35.26
C PRO A 976 -24.95 -7.13 -35.38
N ARG A 977 -25.31 -7.91 -36.41
CA ARG A 977 -26.65 -8.49 -36.54
C ARG A 977 -26.59 -9.98 -36.28
N VAL A 978 -27.51 -10.50 -35.48
CA VAL A 978 -27.71 -11.94 -35.30
C VAL A 978 -28.95 -12.35 -36.07
N GLU A 979 -28.82 -13.38 -36.90
CA GLU A 979 -29.95 -13.94 -37.65
C GLU A 979 -31.03 -14.43 -36.67
N GLY A 980 -32.28 -14.01 -36.91
CA GLY A 980 -33.42 -14.38 -36.07
C GLY A 980 -33.63 -13.53 -34.80
N LEU A 981 -32.76 -12.55 -34.50
CA LEU A 981 -32.96 -11.61 -33.39
C LEU A 981 -33.27 -10.20 -33.92
N ALA A 982 -34.35 -9.60 -33.42
CA ALA A 982 -34.69 -8.22 -33.72
C ALA A 982 -33.72 -7.28 -32.98
N THR A 983 -32.81 -6.63 -33.71
CA THR A 983 -31.88 -5.64 -33.16
C THR A 983 -32.45 -4.24 -33.29
N THR A 984 -32.49 -3.49 -32.20
CA THR A 984 -32.75 -2.04 -32.19
C THR A 984 -31.50 -1.34 -31.68
N VAL A 985 -31.17 -0.19 -32.26
CA VAL A 985 -29.99 0.57 -31.83
C VAL A 985 -30.37 1.99 -31.46
N ALA A 986 -29.83 2.45 -30.33
CA ALA A 986 -29.98 3.80 -29.84
C ALA A 986 -28.61 4.33 -29.42
N MET A 987 -28.33 5.60 -29.74
CA MET A 987 -27.17 6.32 -29.25
C MET A 987 -27.64 7.38 -28.26
N THR A 988 -26.93 7.51 -27.16
CA THR A 988 -27.19 8.52 -26.12
C THR A 988 -25.89 9.24 -25.80
N CYS A 989 -25.98 10.53 -25.48
CA CYS A 989 -24.83 11.31 -25.03
C CYS A 989 -25.23 12.09 -23.77
N ALA A 990 -24.45 11.97 -22.70
CA ALA A 990 -24.63 12.78 -21.51
C ALA A 990 -24.06 14.19 -21.75
N GLY A 991 -24.83 15.23 -21.43
CA GLY A 991 -24.37 16.62 -21.49
C GLY A 991 -24.30 17.26 -22.88
N ALA A 992 -24.72 16.55 -23.94
CA ALA A 992 -24.76 17.09 -25.30
C ALA A 992 -25.98 16.57 -26.08
N ALA A 993 -26.48 17.41 -26.99
CA ALA A 993 -27.63 17.06 -27.81
C ALA A 993 -27.21 16.12 -28.95
N LEU A 994 -27.90 14.99 -29.06
CA LEU A 994 -27.65 13.97 -30.06
C LEU A 994 -28.91 13.79 -30.93
N THR A 995 -28.76 13.97 -32.24
CA THR A 995 -29.85 13.81 -33.21
C THR A 995 -29.66 12.51 -33.99
N PRO A 996 -30.53 11.50 -33.85
CA PRO A 996 -30.40 10.22 -34.55
C PRO A 996 -30.39 10.37 -36.07
N THR A 997 -29.64 9.52 -36.76
CA THR A 997 -29.61 9.36 -38.22
C THR A 997 -29.78 7.88 -38.58
N PRO A 998 -30.08 7.51 -39.85
CA PRO A 998 -30.25 6.12 -40.25
C PRO A 998 -29.05 5.21 -39.92
N ASP A 999 -27.84 5.77 -39.97
CA ASP A 999 -26.58 5.04 -39.78
C ASP A 999 -25.88 5.38 -38.45
N GLY A 1000 -26.49 6.19 -37.57
CA GLY A 1000 -25.88 6.63 -36.31
C GLY A 1000 -26.53 7.89 -35.72
N ALA A 1001 -25.76 8.96 -35.50
CA ALA A 1001 -26.26 10.22 -34.98
C ALA A 1001 -25.37 11.44 -35.29
N ARG A 1002 -25.94 12.64 -35.16
CA ARG A 1002 -25.20 13.91 -35.13
C ARG A 1002 -25.10 14.42 -33.70
N LEU A 1003 -23.89 14.65 -33.22
CA LEU A 1003 -23.60 15.17 -31.88
C LEU A 1003 -23.26 16.66 -31.96
N ALA A 1004 -24.03 17.49 -31.26
CA ALA A 1004 -23.74 18.92 -31.11
C ALA A 1004 -22.87 19.15 -29.87
N ILE A 1005 -21.64 19.62 -30.08
CA ILE A 1005 -20.68 19.90 -29.01
C ILE A 1005 -21.05 21.23 -28.35
N PRO A 1006 -21.24 21.29 -27.03
CA PRO A 1006 -21.53 22.54 -26.34
C PRO A 1006 -20.45 23.59 -26.60
N ALA A 1007 -20.84 24.85 -26.81
CA ALA A 1007 -19.87 25.94 -26.94
C ALA A 1007 -19.03 26.15 -25.66
N THR A 1008 -19.53 25.67 -24.53
CA THR A 1008 -18.87 25.70 -23.22
C THR A 1008 -18.05 24.44 -22.92
N ALA A 1009 -17.90 23.53 -23.88
CA ALA A 1009 -17.09 22.32 -23.68
C ALA A 1009 -15.63 22.71 -23.40
N ALA A 1010 -15.01 22.06 -22.41
CA ALA A 1010 -13.59 22.25 -22.13
C ALA A 1010 -12.75 21.79 -23.33
N VAL A 1011 -11.64 22.48 -23.59
CA VAL A 1011 -10.68 22.12 -24.64
C VAL A 1011 -9.63 21.19 -24.04
N GLY A 1012 -9.54 19.98 -24.56
CA GLY A 1012 -8.69 18.89 -24.09
C GLY A 1012 -9.30 17.55 -24.48
#